data_AF-A0A957B8P8-F1
#
_entry.id   AF-A0A957B8P8-F1
#
_cell.length_a   1.000
_cell.length_b   1.000
_cell.length_c   1.000
_cell.angle_alpha   90.00
_cell.angle_beta   90.00
_cell.angle_gamma   90.00
#
_symmetry.space_group_name_H-M   'P 1'
#
loop_
_entity.id
_entity.type
_entity.pdbx_description
1 polymer ?
#
loop_
_entity_poly.entity_id
_entity_poly.type
_entity_poly.pdbx_seq_one_letter_code
_entity_poly.pdbx_strand_id
1 'polypeptide(L)'
;MQSATETSGAFLIQDQAATPYGGRTRLLEDGQGVIEIVADAYGIPLAEDDIASHYAKASVRLVQGNTVDFVVTVPADGEYTLAFDMVALAESTAPEGQLHIDGEYPISDLQRFIFPVYYRNSSTIFPTDRYGNDALISQVREMLWSTAPVRDVNFSETYPLRLTLSEGEHQFSLRVTKGALYLGSLYVVPFTPLPDYATYLAALSAEDTSDYSITLEAELPSYKNATSVRPASDRNQTVTPYDTYCLVMNTLGGESWDESGSTVYYEIDAPQDGLYEISLRVIQNTRSNFTVYRRFTINGDVPFAELNAVPFDYSADWVEVTLGGETPYKVFLHQGINVLGIEATNSPYLRAINTIQVALLDINALALEIRQLTGNQRDPFKEWVISDYIPDVEERLNGIAQNLIDDKNTLLTGDSATSPESLAYQMAIDNLLFLADNPNDIPVYMTRFSEGSGSAAQLLGSLLPLLQNQPLAIDKIIVHSPDITPDVPSVPLMTSLLEDYRRFIHSFKPDPYQSLRANEGELEVWMNRPRQYVNLLQLMVDSTFTAETGIPVKFSIMPDETKLVLANAADIQPDVALGISTNIPYELAIRNALYDLRTFDNFDSFIRIYSPGALLSYIINNSVYAIPETQDFWVTFYRRDILDSLGIPIPQTWDEVLEILPELQRYGMNFNTPLSSGAGIKGYLITAPYLFNYGAPLYSNDGFATGIQNEAAIEAIKFMADSFTIYGMPLTTANFYQDLRYGTLPIGISNFDTYIKLLTAAPETTGLWDIALYPATVVADGTENRYATGSAQASIMFANTDMPDEGW
;
A
#
# COMPACT_ATOMS: atom_id res chain seq x y z
N MET A 1 69.56 15.00 23.94
CA MET A 1 68.77 15.78 22.97
C MET A 1 67.34 15.36 23.16
N GLN A 2 66.48 16.31 23.53
CA GLN A 2 65.16 16.07 24.15
C GLN A 2 64.13 15.54 23.15
N SER A 3 63.49 14.42 23.50
CA SER A 3 62.11 14.09 23.12
C SER A 3 61.55 13.11 24.16
N ALA A 4 60.66 13.61 25.03
CA ALA A 4 59.85 12.81 25.97
C ALA A 4 58.91 11.92 25.13
N THR A 5 58.93 10.59 25.08
CA THR A 5 58.68 9.53 26.10
C THR A 5 57.32 9.60 26.80
N GLU A 6 56.31 9.06 26.11
CA GLU A 6 55.11 8.43 26.69
C GLU A 6 55.49 7.06 27.26
N THR A 7 55.08 6.74 28.49
CA THR A 7 54.66 5.37 28.89
C THR A 7 53.97 5.36 30.25
N SER A 8 52.78 4.73 30.28
CA SER A 8 52.20 3.86 31.32
C SER A 8 52.13 4.29 32.80
N GLY A 9 50.98 4.05 33.43
CA GLY A 9 50.94 3.69 34.85
C GLY A 9 49.62 3.94 35.56
N ALA A 10 48.85 2.87 35.73
CA ALA A 10 47.62 2.72 36.50
C ALA A 10 47.53 3.50 37.83
N PHE A 11 46.31 3.93 38.16
CA PHE A 11 45.85 4.01 39.55
C PHE A 11 44.44 3.40 39.69
N LEU A 12 44.39 2.33 40.49
CA LEU A 12 43.19 1.79 41.12
C LEU A 12 42.58 2.83 42.06
N ILE A 13 41.27 3.06 41.98
CA ILE A 13 40.45 3.46 43.14
C ILE A 13 39.16 2.62 43.11
N GLN A 14 38.94 1.92 44.21
CA GLN A 14 37.77 1.10 44.52
C GLN A 14 36.53 1.95 44.79
N ASP A 15 35.39 1.42 44.33
CA ASP A 15 34.00 1.56 44.78
C ASP A 15 33.63 2.65 45.80
N GLN A 16 32.72 3.53 45.36
CA GLN A 16 31.47 3.76 46.08
C GLN A 16 30.30 3.73 45.10
N ALA A 17 29.32 2.88 45.41
CA ALA A 17 28.10 2.68 44.66
C ALA A 17 27.31 3.98 44.44
N ALA A 18 26.99 4.28 43.19
CA ALA A 18 25.97 5.25 42.80
C ALA A 18 25.10 4.60 41.72
N THR A 19 23.84 4.33 42.04
CA THR A 19 22.79 3.94 41.11
C THR A 19 22.51 5.07 40.11
N PRO A 20 22.52 4.83 38.78
CA PRO A 20 22.19 5.84 37.79
C PRO A 20 20.97 5.46 36.95
N TYR A 21 19.80 5.29 37.57
CA TYR A 21 18.51 5.29 36.85
C TYR A 21 17.48 5.90 37.79
N GLY A 22 17.26 7.19 37.63
CA GLY A 22 16.26 7.94 38.38
C GLY A 22 15.58 8.90 37.43
N GLY A 23 14.74 8.35 36.55
CA GLY A 23 13.80 9.16 35.77
C GLY A 23 12.95 9.97 36.74
N ARG A 24 12.87 11.28 36.54
CA ARG A 24 11.94 12.11 37.33
C ARG A 24 10.54 11.90 36.76
N THR A 25 9.78 11.01 37.38
CA THR A 25 8.33 10.91 37.18
C THR A 25 7.68 12.20 37.66
N ARG A 26 7.15 13.01 36.74
CA ARG A 26 6.32 14.17 37.09
C ARG A 26 4.87 13.78 36.83
N LEU A 27 4.11 13.59 37.90
CA LEU A 27 2.65 13.52 37.82
C LEU A 27 2.17 14.90 37.33
N LEU A 28 1.55 14.98 36.16
CA LEU A 28 0.88 16.20 35.70
C LEU A 28 -0.29 16.48 36.66
N GLU A 29 -0.47 17.76 37.04
CA GLU A 29 -1.34 18.21 38.13
C GLU A 29 -2.86 18.02 37.90
N ASP A 30 -3.31 17.31 36.86
CA ASP A 30 -4.72 17.13 36.50
C ASP A 30 -5.39 15.82 36.97
N GLY A 31 -4.75 15.07 37.88
CA GLY A 31 -5.45 14.00 38.61
C GLY A 31 -5.86 12.76 37.80
N GLN A 32 -5.32 12.56 36.59
CA GLN A 32 -5.64 11.41 35.73
C GLN A 32 -4.59 10.28 35.71
N GLY A 33 -3.57 10.29 36.58
CA GLY A 33 -2.61 9.17 36.66
C GLY A 33 -1.73 8.98 35.40
N VAL A 34 -1.66 9.98 34.52
CA VAL A 34 -0.78 10.01 33.34
C VAL A 34 0.68 10.05 33.78
N ILE A 35 1.49 9.17 33.21
CA ILE A 35 2.93 9.10 33.45
C ILE A 35 3.65 9.67 32.22
N GLU A 36 4.34 10.79 32.41
CA GLU A 36 5.16 11.41 31.36
C GLU A 36 6.65 11.08 31.56
N ILE A 37 7.29 10.66 30.48
CA ILE A 37 8.73 10.43 30.39
C ILE A 37 9.30 11.43 29.36
N VAL A 38 10.12 12.36 29.83
CA VAL A 38 10.76 13.38 28.99
C VAL A 38 12.07 12.88 28.39
N ALA A 39 12.51 13.52 27.31
CA ALA A 39 13.64 13.04 26.51
C ALA A 39 14.98 12.96 27.24
N ASP A 40 15.18 13.71 28.33
CA ASP A 40 16.36 13.61 29.20
C ASP A 40 16.55 12.22 29.80
N ALA A 41 15.48 11.43 29.94
CA ALA A 41 15.51 10.09 30.51
C ALA A 41 16.00 9.02 29.53
N TYR A 42 16.10 9.34 28.24
CA TYR A 42 16.37 8.36 27.18
C TYR A 42 17.83 7.92 27.06
N GLY A 43 18.76 8.65 27.69
CA GLY A 43 20.20 8.32 27.64
C GLY A 43 20.85 8.57 26.27
N ILE A 44 20.15 9.25 25.35
CA ILE A 44 20.64 9.66 24.02
C ILE A 44 20.87 11.18 24.02
N PRO A 45 21.88 11.71 23.30
CA PRO A 45 22.08 13.15 23.16
C PRO A 45 20.82 13.85 22.65
N LEU A 46 20.47 14.97 23.31
CA LEU A 46 19.35 15.82 22.90
C LEU A 46 19.61 16.48 21.56
N ALA A 47 18.55 16.71 20.81
CA ALA A 47 18.58 17.48 19.58
C ALA A 47 18.51 18.98 19.86
N GLU A 48 19.30 19.76 19.12
CA GLU A 48 19.42 21.23 19.27
C GLU A 48 19.17 21.99 17.94
N ASP A 49 18.72 21.30 16.90
CA ASP A 49 18.42 21.92 15.61
C ASP A 49 17.06 22.64 15.58
N ASP A 50 16.80 23.35 14.47
CA ASP A 50 15.57 24.14 14.29
C ASP A 50 14.31 23.29 14.48
N ILE A 51 14.29 22.03 14.04
CA ILE A 51 13.10 21.16 14.17
C ILE A 51 12.83 20.87 15.65
N ALA A 52 13.88 20.55 16.40
CA ALA A 52 13.78 20.32 17.85
C ALA A 52 13.31 21.59 18.61
N SER A 53 13.69 22.78 18.15
CA SER A 53 13.32 24.05 18.80
C SER A 53 11.82 24.40 18.73
N HIS A 54 11.08 23.81 17.79
CA HIS A 54 9.63 23.99 17.66
C HIS A 54 8.84 23.16 18.67
N TYR A 55 9.49 22.31 19.46
CA TYR A 55 8.89 21.57 20.57
C TYR A 55 9.28 22.22 21.90
N ALA A 56 8.31 22.42 22.79
CA ALA A 56 8.51 23.16 24.03
C ALA A 56 9.41 22.43 25.06
N LYS A 57 9.60 21.12 24.92
CA LYS A 57 10.40 20.26 25.81
C LYS A 57 11.62 19.71 25.04
N ALA A 58 12.49 18.98 25.73
CA ALA A 58 13.62 18.31 25.12
C ALA A 58 13.16 17.19 24.16
N SER A 59 13.92 16.96 23.09
CA SER A 59 13.71 15.85 22.14
C SER A 59 15.03 15.19 21.74
N VAL A 60 14.96 13.98 21.21
CA VAL A 60 16.10 13.23 20.66
C VAL A 60 15.85 12.89 19.20
N ARG A 61 16.90 12.87 18.38
CA ARG A 61 16.83 12.42 16.99
C ARG A 61 17.11 10.92 16.91
N LEU A 62 16.15 10.16 16.40
CA LEU A 62 16.27 8.71 16.21
C LEU A 62 16.29 8.37 14.72
N VAL A 63 17.21 7.48 14.34
CA VAL A 63 17.29 6.86 13.01
C VAL A 63 17.17 5.34 13.12
N GLN A 64 16.96 4.67 11.99
CA GLN A 64 16.95 3.22 11.92
C GLN A 64 18.09 2.56 12.72
N GLY A 65 17.72 1.65 13.61
CA GLY A 65 18.63 0.91 14.49
C GLY A 65 18.86 1.54 15.85
N ASN A 66 18.44 2.80 16.08
CA ASN A 66 18.50 3.41 17.41
C ASN A 66 17.47 2.76 18.35
N THR A 67 17.87 2.64 19.62
CA THR A 67 17.05 2.12 20.71
C THR A 67 17.07 3.10 21.86
N VAL A 68 15.91 3.33 22.48
CA VAL A 68 15.72 4.13 23.69
C VAL A 68 15.19 3.21 24.78
N ASP A 69 15.93 3.11 25.88
CA ASP A 69 15.56 2.34 27.06
C ASP A 69 15.15 3.27 28.20
N PHE A 70 14.01 2.99 28.83
CA PHE A 70 13.50 3.79 29.94
C PHE A 70 12.71 2.93 30.92
N VAL A 71 12.60 3.40 32.16
CA VAL A 71 11.86 2.74 33.24
C VAL A 71 10.61 3.55 33.55
N VAL A 72 9.48 2.86 33.65
CA VAL A 72 8.18 3.45 34.01
C VAL A 72 7.72 2.83 35.32
N THR A 73 7.38 3.66 36.31
CA THR A 73 6.76 3.20 37.56
C THR A 73 5.25 3.32 37.45
N VAL A 74 4.57 2.18 37.29
CA VAL A 74 3.12 2.07 37.15
C VAL A 74 2.48 2.10 38.55
N PRO A 75 1.51 2.99 38.81
CA PRO A 75 0.97 3.22 40.15
C PRO A 75 -0.06 2.18 40.62
N ALA A 76 -0.68 1.44 39.70
CA ALA A 76 -1.68 0.43 40.01
C ALA A 76 -1.83 -0.56 38.85
N ASP A 77 -2.21 -1.81 39.16
CA ASP A 77 -2.62 -2.80 38.15
C ASP A 77 -3.75 -2.24 37.27
N GLY A 78 -3.62 -2.35 35.94
CA GLY A 78 -4.66 -1.88 35.02
C GLY A 78 -4.29 -1.98 33.54
N GLU A 79 -5.22 -1.53 32.69
CA GLU A 79 -4.97 -1.31 31.26
C GLU A 79 -4.44 0.11 31.04
N TYR A 80 -3.40 0.24 30.21
CA TYR A 80 -2.78 1.50 29.85
C TYR A 80 -2.62 1.60 28.34
N THR A 81 -2.61 2.83 27.82
CA THR A 81 -2.26 3.15 26.43
C THR A 81 -0.97 3.97 26.40
N LEU A 82 -0.32 3.99 25.23
CA LEU A 82 0.91 4.75 25.01
C LEU A 82 0.70 5.83 23.96
N ALA A 83 1.36 6.96 24.13
CA ALA A 83 1.46 8.02 23.13
C ALA A 83 2.84 8.66 23.12
N PHE A 84 3.23 9.22 21.98
CA PHE A 84 4.53 9.89 21.80
C PHE A 84 4.34 11.26 21.18
N ASP A 85 4.97 12.28 21.76
CA ASP A 85 5.22 13.52 21.04
C ASP A 85 6.33 13.26 20.04
N MET A 86 6.06 13.49 18.75
CA MET A 86 7.04 13.18 17.72
C MET A 86 6.85 14.03 16.47
N VAL A 87 7.90 14.05 15.64
CA VAL A 87 7.83 14.54 14.26
C VAL A 87 8.70 13.67 13.35
N ALA A 88 8.15 13.22 12.23
CA ALA A 88 8.87 12.45 11.23
C ALA A 88 9.68 13.36 10.29
N LEU A 89 10.87 12.90 9.89
CA LEU A 89 11.75 13.63 8.97
C LEU A 89 11.26 13.54 7.51
N ALA A 90 11.40 14.65 6.77
CA ALA A 90 10.88 14.78 5.41
C ALA A 90 11.47 13.76 4.40
N GLU A 91 12.75 13.42 4.53
CA GLU A 91 13.44 12.49 3.62
C GLU A 91 13.13 11.00 3.91
N SER A 92 12.35 10.73 4.96
CA SER A 92 12.06 9.37 5.41
C SER A 92 10.71 8.87 4.88
N THR A 93 10.63 7.56 4.61
CA THR A 93 9.34 6.85 4.64
C THR A 93 8.71 6.97 6.03
N ALA A 94 7.42 6.64 6.18
CA ALA A 94 6.80 6.57 7.51
C ALA A 94 7.69 5.76 8.47
N PRO A 95 8.15 6.35 9.59
CA PRO A 95 9.01 5.64 10.52
C PRO A 95 8.26 4.49 11.17
N GLU A 96 8.97 3.41 11.44
CA GLU A 96 8.41 2.23 12.10
C GLU A 96 9.18 1.95 13.39
N GLY A 97 8.45 1.53 14.42
CA GLY A 97 8.98 1.21 15.73
C GLY A 97 8.58 -0.18 16.19
N GLN A 98 9.38 -0.74 17.09
CA GLN A 98 9.02 -1.90 17.91
C GLN A 98 9.26 -1.54 19.39
N LEU A 99 8.46 -2.11 20.28
CA LEU A 99 8.54 -1.82 21.72
C LEU A 99 8.55 -3.10 22.53
N HIS A 100 9.60 -3.30 23.32
CA HIS A 100 9.61 -4.35 24.35
C HIS A 100 9.21 -3.77 25.69
N ILE A 101 8.54 -4.58 26.49
CA ILE A 101 8.25 -4.30 27.90
C ILE A 101 8.73 -5.52 28.69
N ASP A 102 9.61 -5.29 29.66
CA ASP A 102 10.27 -6.32 30.48
C ASP A 102 10.98 -7.41 29.66
N GLY A 103 11.49 -7.04 28.49
CA GLY A 103 12.22 -7.93 27.57
C GLY A 103 11.34 -8.76 26.64
N GLU A 104 10.02 -8.64 26.71
CA GLU A 104 9.07 -9.36 25.87
C GLU A 104 8.18 -8.39 25.05
N TYR A 105 7.35 -8.95 24.17
CA TYR A 105 6.27 -8.23 23.50
C TYR A 105 4.93 -8.63 24.14
N PRO A 106 4.36 -7.83 25.04
CA PRO A 106 3.10 -8.17 25.72
C PRO A 106 1.93 -8.42 24.75
N ILE A 107 1.95 -7.75 23.61
CA ILE A 107 1.01 -7.94 22.49
C ILE A 107 1.80 -7.98 21.17
N SER A 108 1.30 -8.71 20.19
CA SER A 108 1.96 -8.89 18.88
C SER A 108 2.16 -7.57 18.14
N ASP A 109 1.23 -6.63 18.28
CA ASP A 109 1.27 -5.33 17.58
C ASP A 109 2.45 -4.45 18.00
N LEU A 110 3.07 -4.69 19.17
CA LEU A 110 4.28 -3.97 19.56
C LEU A 110 5.54 -4.43 18.83
N GLN A 111 5.47 -5.52 18.05
CA GLN A 111 6.57 -5.91 17.16
C GLN A 111 6.73 -4.93 16.00
N ARG A 112 5.67 -4.21 15.64
CA ARG A 112 5.67 -3.21 14.57
C ARG A 112 4.49 -2.26 14.73
N PHE A 113 4.76 -0.98 14.90
CA PHE A 113 3.78 0.09 14.75
C PHE A 113 4.37 1.24 13.93
N ILE A 114 3.48 2.04 13.33
CA ILE A 114 3.85 3.11 12.39
C ILE A 114 3.71 4.45 13.09
N PHE A 115 4.73 5.30 12.97
CA PHE A 115 4.65 6.69 13.37
C PHE A 115 4.00 7.52 12.26
N PRO A 116 3.07 8.44 12.61
CA PRO A 116 2.38 9.23 11.61
C PRO A 116 3.34 10.18 10.92
N VAL A 117 2.99 10.50 9.68
CA VAL A 117 3.72 11.44 8.85
C VAL A 117 2.71 12.37 8.19
N TYR A 118 3.08 13.63 7.97
CA TYR A 118 2.14 14.62 7.46
C TYR A 118 2.59 15.23 6.13
N TYR A 119 1.61 15.69 5.37
CA TYR A 119 1.76 16.34 4.09
C TYR A 119 0.84 17.54 4.00
N ARG A 120 1.33 18.59 3.34
CA ARG A 120 0.56 19.80 3.02
C ARG A 120 0.60 20.05 1.51
N ASN A 121 -0.48 20.60 0.96
CA ASN A 121 -0.47 21.09 -0.41
C ASN A 121 0.50 22.28 -0.53
N SER A 122 1.32 22.31 -1.59
CA SER A 122 2.29 23.40 -1.83
C SER A 122 1.63 24.73 -2.21
N SER A 123 0.33 24.71 -2.51
CA SER A 123 -0.49 25.84 -2.96
C SER A 123 -1.91 25.66 -2.44
N THR A 124 -2.68 26.74 -2.37
CA THR A 124 -4.12 26.73 -2.11
C THR A 124 -4.96 26.84 -3.39
N ILE A 125 -4.30 26.92 -4.54
CA ILE A 125 -4.93 27.04 -5.87
C ILE A 125 -4.45 25.87 -6.73
N PHE A 126 -5.39 25.19 -7.39
CA PHE A 126 -5.09 24.14 -8.35
C PHE A 126 -4.39 24.72 -9.58
N PRO A 127 -3.22 24.18 -9.99
CA PRO A 127 -2.64 24.53 -11.27
C PRO A 127 -3.55 24.03 -12.39
N THR A 128 -3.63 24.78 -13.48
CA THR A 128 -4.40 24.36 -14.66
C THR A 128 -3.48 23.72 -15.70
N ASP A 129 -3.94 22.66 -16.35
CA ASP A 129 -3.31 22.15 -17.56
C ASP A 129 -3.49 23.15 -18.73
N ARG A 130 -2.81 22.88 -19.85
CA ARG A 130 -2.91 23.68 -21.09
C ARG A 130 -4.32 23.79 -21.69
N TYR A 131 -5.26 22.98 -21.20
CA TYR A 131 -6.66 22.95 -21.63
C TYR A 131 -7.60 23.64 -20.63
N GLY A 132 -7.07 24.16 -19.53
CA GLY A 132 -7.83 24.83 -18.48
C GLY A 132 -8.50 23.87 -17.48
N ASN A 133 -8.15 22.58 -17.47
CA ASN A 133 -8.57 21.67 -16.42
C ASN A 133 -7.66 21.81 -15.20
N ASP A 134 -8.23 21.64 -14.01
CA ASP A 134 -7.43 21.55 -12.79
C ASP A 134 -6.57 20.29 -12.80
N ALA A 135 -5.36 20.47 -12.29
CA ALA A 135 -4.39 19.43 -12.07
C ALA A 135 -4.01 19.36 -10.59
N LEU A 136 -3.51 18.22 -10.13
CA LEU A 136 -3.22 18.00 -8.72
C LEU A 136 -2.15 18.97 -8.20
N ILE A 137 -2.37 19.51 -7.01
CA ILE A 137 -1.37 20.32 -6.30
C ILE A 137 -0.25 19.40 -5.82
N SER A 138 1.00 19.83 -5.99
CA SER A 138 2.16 19.12 -5.44
C SER A 138 2.07 19.09 -3.92
N GLN A 139 2.42 17.96 -3.32
CA GLN A 139 2.37 17.78 -1.87
C GLN A 139 3.78 17.81 -1.32
N VAL A 140 3.98 18.58 -0.26
CA VAL A 140 5.25 18.68 0.46
C VAL A 140 5.13 18.02 1.81
N ARG A 141 6.25 17.49 2.31
CA ARG A 141 6.32 16.95 3.67
C ARG A 141 6.14 18.06 4.69
N GLU A 142 5.21 17.85 5.61
CA GLU A 142 4.97 18.74 6.74
C GLU A 142 5.65 18.17 7.98
N MET A 143 6.61 18.89 8.55
CA MET A 143 7.25 18.54 9.82
C MET A 143 6.44 19.13 10.97
N LEU A 144 5.35 18.45 11.32
CA LEU A 144 4.44 18.84 12.40
C LEU A 144 4.73 18.02 13.66
N TRP A 145 4.99 18.71 14.78
CA TRP A 145 5.01 18.07 16.10
C TRP A 145 3.59 17.66 16.49
N SER A 146 3.41 16.37 16.77
CA SER A 146 2.11 15.79 17.12
C SER A 146 2.23 14.76 18.22
N THR A 147 1.20 14.64 19.06
CA THR A 147 1.05 13.53 20.00
C THR A 147 0.38 12.37 19.29
N ALA A 148 1.14 11.30 19.04
CA ALA A 148 0.69 10.13 18.31
C ALA A 148 0.42 8.96 19.28
N PRO A 149 -0.83 8.50 19.45
CA PRO A 149 -1.10 7.28 20.19
C PRO A 149 -0.58 6.06 19.44
N VAL A 150 -0.15 5.03 20.16
CA VAL A 150 0.30 3.77 19.55
C VAL A 150 -0.92 2.98 19.08
N ARG A 151 -0.95 2.65 17.79
CA ARG A 151 -2.04 1.88 17.16
C ARG A 151 -1.48 0.68 16.40
N ASP A 152 -2.35 -0.27 16.10
CA ASP A 152 -2.04 -1.37 15.21
C ASP A 152 -1.72 -0.85 13.79
N VAL A 153 -0.93 -1.60 13.04
CA VAL A 153 -0.47 -1.23 11.68
C VAL A 153 -1.62 -0.96 10.72
N ASN A 154 -2.73 -1.67 10.89
CA ASN A 154 -3.90 -1.56 10.02
C ASN A 154 -4.91 -0.51 10.52
N PHE A 155 -4.60 0.21 11.62
CA PHE A 155 -5.46 1.19 12.27
C PHE A 155 -6.92 0.68 12.41
N SER A 156 -7.04 -0.61 12.73
CA SER A 156 -8.32 -1.31 12.76
C SER A 156 -8.91 -1.37 14.17
N GLU A 157 -8.10 -1.09 15.20
CA GLU A 157 -8.60 -1.06 16.57
C GLU A 157 -9.49 0.16 16.86
N THR A 158 -10.51 -0.10 17.70
CA THR A 158 -11.42 0.95 18.18
C THR A 158 -10.65 1.99 19.00
N TYR A 159 -9.71 1.54 19.80
CA TYR A 159 -8.89 2.36 20.70
C TYR A 159 -7.41 2.24 20.33
N PRO A 160 -6.52 3.11 20.83
CA PRO A 160 -5.09 2.83 20.87
C PRO A 160 -4.78 1.48 21.52
N LEU A 161 -3.62 0.90 21.23
CA LEU A 161 -3.21 -0.38 21.77
C LEU A 161 -3.26 -0.37 23.31
N ARG A 162 -3.98 -1.35 23.88
CA ARG A 162 -4.17 -1.51 25.31
C ARG A 162 -3.16 -2.50 25.86
N LEU A 163 -2.48 -2.11 26.93
CA LEU A 163 -1.44 -2.87 27.60
C LEU A 163 -1.86 -3.13 29.04
N THR A 164 -1.91 -4.40 29.44
CA THR A 164 -2.12 -4.76 30.85
C THR A 164 -0.79 -4.66 31.57
N LEU A 165 -0.67 -3.71 32.50
CA LEU A 165 0.53 -3.50 33.32
C LEU A 165 0.19 -3.70 34.80
N SER A 166 1.13 -4.29 35.55
CA SER A 166 1.04 -4.42 37.00
C SER A 166 1.58 -3.18 37.71
N GLU A 167 1.21 -2.98 38.98
CA GLU A 167 1.85 -2.01 39.86
C GLU A 167 3.33 -2.36 40.03
N GLY A 168 4.21 -1.37 39.81
CA GLY A 168 5.64 -1.54 39.95
C GLY A 168 6.47 -0.89 38.84
N GLU A 169 7.76 -1.23 38.82
CA GLU A 169 8.68 -0.75 37.78
C GLU A 169 8.67 -1.70 36.58
N HIS A 170 8.51 -1.14 35.40
CA HIS A 170 8.54 -1.82 34.11
C HIS A 170 9.63 -1.22 33.23
N GLN A 171 10.40 -2.07 32.55
CA GLN A 171 11.46 -1.66 31.63
C GLN A 171 10.93 -1.63 30.20
N PHE A 172 10.96 -0.46 29.57
CA PHE A 172 10.56 -0.26 28.18
C PHE A 172 11.79 -0.11 27.29
N SER A 173 11.75 -0.70 26.10
CA SER A 173 12.80 -0.58 25.08
C SER A 173 12.18 -0.32 23.71
N LEU A 174 12.22 0.96 23.29
CA LEU A 174 11.71 1.42 22.00
C LEU A 174 12.82 1.41 20.96
N ARG A 175 12.65 0.68 19.86
CA ARG A 175 13.62 0.64 18.76
C ARG A 175 13.00 1.10 17.46
N VAL A 176 13.68 2.02 16.76
CA VAL A 176 13.31 2.44 15.40
C VAL A 176 13.80 1.41 14.39
N THR A 177 12.89 0.76 13.69
CA THR A 177 13.19 -0.31 12.72
C THR A 177 13.30 0.22 11.28
N LYS A 178 12.66 1.35 10.99
CA LYS A 178 12.67 2.00 9.67
C LYS A 178 12.54 3.52 9.83
N GLY A 179 13.19 4.25 8.94
CA GLY A 179 13.05 5.70 8.84
C GLY A 179 13.75 6.48 9.96
N ALA A 180 13.36 7.74 10.11
CA ALA A 180 13.92 8.65 11.11
C ALA A 180 12.89 9.66 11.63
N LEU A 181 13.00 10.01 12.91
CA LEU A 181 12.09 10.94 13.60
C LEU A 181 12.80 11.69 14.74
N TYR A 182 12.19 12.79 15.20
CA TYR A 182 12.46 13.34 16.52
C TYR A 182 11.41 12.80 17.49
N LEU A 183 11.88 12.30 18.63
CA LEU A 183 11.06 11.82 19.72
C LEU A 183 11.13 12.82 20.87
N GLY A 184 9.99 13.37 21.25
CA GLY A 184 9.78 14.22 22.41
C GLY A 184 9.40 13.39 23.64
N SER A 185 8.35 13.80 24.34
CA SER A 185 7.86 13.10 25.53
C SER A 185 7.05 11.85 25.18
N LEU A 186 7.12 10.87 26.07
CA LEU A 186 6.33 9.64 26.01
C LEU A 186 5.32 9.65 27.15
N TYR A 187 4.11 9.21 26.86
CA TYR A 187 3.01 9.17 27.82
C TYR A 187 2.52 7.73 28.00
N VAL A 188 2.40 7.30 29.24
CA VAL A 188 1.68 6.09 29.64
C VAL A 188 0.40 6.55 30.34
N VAL A 189 -0.73 6.27 29.73
CA VAL A 189 -2.04 6.82 30.11
C VAL A 189 -2.94 5.68 30.55
N PRO A 190 -3.58 5.75 31.74
CA PRO A 190 -4.60 4.77 32.13
C PRO A 190 -5.73 4.71 31.08
N PHE A 191 -6.05 3.51 30.61
CA PHE A 191 -7.11 3.34 29.62
C PHE A 191 -8.46 3.66 30.25
N THR A 192 -9.19 4.59 29.62
CA THR A 192 -10.59 4.88 29.93
C THR A 192 -11.39 4.82 28.63
N PRO A 193 -12.50 4.06 28.57
CA PRO A 193 -13.34 4.04 27.38
C PRO A 193 -13.93 5.42 27.12
N LEU A 194 -14.19 5.73 25.85
CA LEU A 194 -14.83 6.98 25.48
C LEU A 194 -16.23 7.07 26.09
N PRO A 195 -16.65 8.24 26.63
CA PRO A 195 -18.03 8.43 27.07
C PRO A 195 -18.98 8.29 25.87
N ASP A 196 -20.22 7.87 26.12
CA ASP A 196 -21.28 8.02 25.12
C ASP A 196 -21.66 9.50 24.93
N TYR A 197 -22.35 9.82 23.84
CA TYR A 197 -22.71 11.19 23.51
C TYR A 197 -23.55 11.85 24.62
N ALA A 198 -24.47 11.10 25.24
CA ALA A 198 -25.32 11.63 26.31
C ALA A 198 -24.52 12.03 27.56
N THR A 199 -23.54 11.21 27.94
CA THR A 199 -22.63 11.47 29.06
C THR A 199 -21.69 12.63 28.76
N TYR A 200 -21.14 12.67 27.55
CA TYR A 200 -20.32 13.78 27.07
C TYR A 200 -21.08 15.11 27.13
N LEU A 201 -22.30 15.17 26.58
CA LEU A 201 -23.11 16.38 26.57
C LEU A 201 -23.51 16.81 27.98
N ALA A 202 -23.80 15.87 28.88
CA ALA A 202 -24.14 16.16 30.28
C ALA A 202 -22.93 16.66 31.10
N ALA A 203 -21.71 16.28 30.71
CA ALA A 203 -20.48 16.76 31.35
C ALA A 203 -20.13 18.20 30.94
N LEU A 204 -20.60 18.65 29.78
CA LEU A 204 -20.39 20.00 29.30
C LEU A 204 -21.35 21.00 29.94
N SER A 205 -20.81 22.15 30.35
CA SER A 205 -21.58 23.30 30.83
C SER A 205 -21.74 24.39 29.75
N ALA A 206 -21.42 24.07 28.50
CA ALA A 206 -21.40 25.01 27.38
C ALA A 206 -22.80 25.24 26.79
N GLU A 207 -23.06 26.46 26.34
CA GLU A 207 -24.30 26.81 25.64
C GLU A 207 -24.20 26.48 24.14
N ASP A 208 -25.36 26.30 23.51
CA ASP A 208 -25.47 26.22 22.05
C ASP A 208 -25.02 27.55 21.43
N THR A 209 -24.23 27.49 20.37
CA THR A 209 -23.95 28.69 19.58
C THR A 209 -25.15 29.06 18.72
N SER A 210 -25.16 30.30 18.21
CA SER A 210 -26.22 30.80 17.31
C SER A 210 -25.61 31.55 16.14
N ASP A 211 -26.31 31.59 15.00
CA ASP A 211 -25.96 32.43 13.84
C ASP A 211 -24.52 32.28 13.29
N TYR A 212 -23.90 31.11 13.40
CA TYR A 212 -22.56 30.83 12.85
C TYR A 212 -22.58 29.64 11.90
N SER A 213 -22.02 29.79 10.71
CA SER A 213 -21.81 28.70 9.76
C SER A 213 -20.56 28.99 8.92
N ILE A 214 -19.70 27.99 8.79
CA ILE A 214 -18.56 27.99 7.89
C ILE A 214 -18.62 26.76 7.00
N THR A 215 -18.37 26.96 5.71
CA THR A 215 -18.25 25.89 4.71
C THR A 215 -16.80 25.79 4.28
N LEU A 216 -16.27 24.58 4.36
CA LEU A 216 -14.92 24.22 3.94
C LEU A 216 -15.04 23.30 2.71
N GLU A 217 -14.30 23.62 1.65
CA GLU A 217 -14.19 22.76 0.46
C GLU A 217 -13.28 21.58 0.79
N ALA A 218 -13.74 20.35 0.57
CA ALA A 218 -13.06 19.15 1.02
C ALA A 218 -11.76 18.88 0.25
N GLU A 219 -11.64 19.34 -1.00
CA GLU A 219 -10.45 19.14 -1.82
C GLU A 219 -9.21 19.93 -1.35
N LEU A 220 -9.37 20.85 -0.40
CA LEU A 220 -8.31 21.69 0.17
C LEU A 220 -8.13 21.47 1.70
N PRO A 221 -7.70 20.27 2.14
CA PRO A 221 -7.39 20.06 3.56
C PRO A 221 -6.18 20.88 4.01
N SER A 222 -6.18 21.31 5.28
CA SER A 222 -5.06 22.03 5.89
C SER A 222 -3.78 21.19 5.87
N TYR A 223 -3.90 19.89 6.16
CA TYR A 223 -2.86 18.87 6.00
C TYR A 223 -3.49 17.47 6.07
N LYS A 224 -2.71 16.44 5.74
CA LYS A 224 -3.15 15.03 5.76
C LYS A 224 -2.01 14.09 6.08
N ASN A 225 -2.31 12.85 6.46
CA ASN A 225 -1.27 11.86 6.77
C ASN A 225 -0.93 10.90 5.61
N ALA A 226 -1.71 10.93 4.53
CA ALA A 226 -1.55 10.03 3.39
C ALA A 226 -1.64 10.78 2.05
N THR A 227 -0.70 10.52 1.14
CA THR A 227 -0.70 11.09 -0.22
C THR A 227 -1.71 10.40 -1.15
N SER A 228 -2.19 9.20 -0.78
CA SER A 228 -3.18 8.43 -1.52
C SER A 228 -4.52 9.18 -1.62
N VAL A 229 -4.93 9.86 -0.54
CA VAL A 229 -6.13 10.69 -0.46
C VAL A 229 -5.99 11.89 -1.38
N ARG A 230 -6.71 11.91 -2.50
CA ARG A 230 -6.53 12.89 -3.57
C ARG A 230 -7.85 13.57 -3.95
N PRO A 231 -7.76 14.85 -4.37
CA PRO A 231 -8.86 15.50 -5.05
C PRO A 231 -9.26 14.77 -6.34
N ALA A 232 -10.54 14.83 -6.66
CA ALA A 232 -11.12 14.32 -7.89
C ALA A 232 -12.14 15.31 -8.46
N SER A 233 -12.38 15.20 -9.77
CA SER A 233 -13.42 15.97 -10.46
C SER A 233 -14.73 15.20 -10.52
N ASP A 234 -15.77 15.74 -9.92
CA ASP A 234 -17.15 15.35 -10.14
C ASP A 234 -17.85 16.37 -11.05
N ARG A 235 -18.70 15.88 -11.94
CA ARG A 235 -19.39 16.66 -12.97
C ARG A 235 -20.84 16.96 -12.62
N ASN A 236 -21.29 16.54 -11.44
CA ASN A 236 -22.61 16.85 -10.92
C ASN A 236 -22.70 18.35 -10.63
N GLN A 237 -23.76 18.99 -11.12
CA GLN A 237 -23.93 20.44 -11.04
C GLN A 237 -24.21 20.94 -9.61
N THR A 238 -24.50 20.03 -8.68
CA THR A 238 -24.72 20.33 -7.26
C THR A 238 -23.43 20.26 -6.43
N VAL A 239 -22.32 19.83 -7.03
CA VAL A 239 -20.97 19.81 -6.44
C VAL A 239 -20.26 21.09 -6.85
N THR A 240 -19.55 21.75 -5.93
CA THR A 240 -18.88 23.00 -6.24
C THR A 240 -17.44 22.99 -5.76
N PRO A 241 -16.50 23.65 -6.48
CA PRO A 241 -16.70 24.44 -7.69
C PRO A 241 -17.17 23.61 -8.90
N TYR A 242 -17.90 24.23 -9.84
CA TYR A 242 -18.42 23.57 -11.04
C TYR A 242 -18.06 24.39 -12.29
N ASP A 243 -17.55 23.71 -13.32
CA ASP A 243 -17.37 24.25 -14.66
C ASP A 243 -17.99 23.32 -15.71
N THR A 244 -18.67 23.90 -16.71
CA THR A 244 -19.34 23.17 -17.79
C THR A 244 -18.34 22.43 -18.70
N TYR A 245 -17.22 23.08 -19.00
CA TYR A 245 -16.30 22.74 -20.08
C TYR A 245 -14.98 22.16 -19.57
N CYS A 246 -14.51 22.64 -18.42
CA CYS A 246 -13.28 22.18 -17.78
C CYS A 246 -13.57 21.17 -16.67
N LEU A 247 -12.61 20.27 -16.42
CA LEU A 247 -12.60 19.44 -15.23
C LEU A 247 -12.01 20.27 -14.09
N VAL A 248 -12.79 20.53 -13.05
CA VAL A 248 -12.35 21.18 -11.82
C VAL A 248 -12.20 20.16 -10.72
N MET A 249 -11.21 20.31 -9.85
CA MET A 249 -11.06 19.47 -8.66
C MET A 249 -11.99 20.03 -7.60
N ASN A 250 -13.04 19.28 -7.24
CA ASN A 250 -14.16 19.77 -6.43
C ASN A 250 -14.68 18.73 -5.43
N THR A 251 -13.95 17.63 -5.28
CA THR A 251 -14.25 16.58 -4.32
C THR A 251 -12.95 15.98 -3.82
N LEU A 252 -12.99 15.34 -2.66
CA LEU A 252 -11.87 14.64 -2.07
C LEU A 252 -12.25 13.19 -1.78
N GLY A 253 -11.39 12.24 -2.17
CA GLY A 253 -11.50 10.85 -1.76
C GLY A 253 -12.15 9.94 -2.80
N GLY A 254 -13.18 9.20 -2.38
CA GLY A 254 -13.78 8.10 -3.14
C GLY A 254 -12.85 6.89 -3.15
N GLU A 255 -12.51 6.38 -4.33
CA GLU A 255 -11.54 5.29 -4.50
C GLU A 255 -10.12 5.65 -4.01
N SER A 256 -9.82 6.95 -3.85
CA SER A 256 -8.51 7.39 -3.36
C SER A 256 -8.40 7.48 -1.84
N TRP A 257 -9.52 7.31 -1.12
CA TRP A 257 -9.58 7.42 0.34
C TRP A 257 -10.33 6.23 0.95
N ASP A 258 -9.66 5.08 0.94
CA ASP A 258 -10.22 3.80 1.38
C ASP A 258 -9.39 3.08 2.46
N GLU A 259 -8.11 3.37 2.61
CA GLU A 259 -7.25 2.74 3.62
C GLU A 259 -7.56 3.23 5.05
N SER A 260 -7.78 2.30 5.98
CA SER A 260 -7.97 2.64 7.40
C SER A 260 -6.74 3.37 7.99
N GLY A 261 -6.98 4.37 8.83
CA GLY A 261 -5.94 5.24 9.39
C GLY A 261 -5.53 6.41 8.50
N SER A 262 -5.99 6.46 7.23
CA SER A 262 -5.76 7.64 6.38
C SER A 262 -6.70 8.80 6.79
N THR A 263 -6.09 9.94 7.09
CA THR A 263 -6.73 11.06 7.78
C THR A 263 -6.43 12.39 7.09
N VAL A 264 -7.46 13.21 6.97
CA VAL A 264 -7.39 14.61 6.52
C VAL A 264 -7.79 15.54 7.66
N TYR A 265 -7.12 16.69 7.73
CA TYR A 265 -7.29 17.65 8.81
C TYR A 265 -7.70 19.02 8.27
N TYR A 266 -8.64 19.65 8.95
CA TYR A 266 -9.16 20.98 8.64
C TYR A 266 -9.09 21.89 9.86
N GLU A 267 -8.55 23.09 9.68
CA GLU A 267 -8.55 24.14 10.69
C GLU A 267 -9.88 24.91 10.64
N ILE A 268 -10.51 25.07 11.80
CA ILE A 268 -11.79 25.78 11.99
C ILE A 268 -11.54 26.93 12.97
N ASP A 269 -11.78 28.17 12.53
CA ASP A 269 -11.70 29.35 13.40
C ASP A 269 -13.08 29.60 14.04
N ALA A 270 -13.29 29.08 15.26
CA ALA A 270 -14.55 29.22 15.97
C ALA A 270 -14.64 30.59 16.67
N PRO A 271 -15.74 31.36 16.49
CA PRO A 271 -15.83 32.72 17.01
C PRO A 271 -15.92 32.82 18.53
N GLN A 272 -16.40 31.77 19.20
CA GLN A 272 -16.57 31.69 20.65
C GLN A 272 -16.50 30.24 21.13
N ASP A 273 -16.24 30.05 22.43
CA ASP A 273 -16.43 28.74 23.07
C ASP A 273 -17.91 28.35 22.98
N GLY A 274 -18.22 27.13 22.53
CA GLY A 274 -19.61 26.67 22.48
C GLY A 274 -19.81 25.35 21.74
N LEU A 275 -21.08 24.95 21.65
CA LEU A 275 -21.51 23.74 20.97
C LEU A 275 -21.90 24.00 19.51
N TYR A 276 -21.27 23.28 18.60
CA TYR A 276 -21.44 23.33 17.16
C TYR A 276 -21.90 21.97 16.61
N GLU A 277 -22.49 21.96 15.42
CA GLU A 277 -22.83 20.77 14.65
C GLU A 277 -21.96 20.69 13.39
N ILE A 278 -21.74 19.47 12.89
CA ILE A 278 -20.95 19.21 11.68
C ILE A 278 -21.83 18.47 10.68
N SER A 279 -21.91 18.99 9.47
CA SER A 279 -22.55 18.37 8.32
C SER A 279 -21.58 18.20 7.17
N LEU A 280 -21.80 17.14 6.40
CA LEU A 280 -20.94 16.75 5.31
C LEU A 280 -21.79 16.54 4.06
N ARG A 281 -21.28 17.00 2.92
CA ARG A 281 -21.83 16.63 1.62
C ARG A 281 -20.98 15.53 1.03
N VAL A 282 -21.55 14.33 0.92
CA VAL A 282 -20.80 13.10 0.66
C VAL A 282 -21.47 12.22 -0.40
N ILE A 283 -20.68 11.33 -0.99
CA ILE A 283 -21.17 10.22 -1.80
C ILE A 283 -20.37 8.95 -1.54
N GLN A 284 -21.09 7.85 -1.40
CA GLN A 284 -20.56 6.50 -1.31
C GLN A 284 -21.17 5.70 -2.46
N ASN A 285 -20.58 5.79 -3.65
CA ASN A 285 -21.06 5.08 -4.84
C ASN A 285 -20.14 3.93 -5.27
N THR A 286 -19.04 3.71 -4.53
CA THR A 286 -18.02 2.71 -4.83
C THR A 286 -18.42 1.32 -4.34
N ARG A 287 -19.20 1.21 -3.25
CA ARG A 287 -19.50 -0.06 -2.59
C ARG A 287 -21.02 -0.26 -2.53
N SER A 288 -21.57 -0.94 -3.53
CA SER A 288 -23.02 -1.12 -3.66
C SER A 288 -23.63 -1.75 -2.41
N ASN A 289 -24.59 -1.02 -1.84
CA ASN A 289 -25.32 -1.41 -0.63
C ASN A 289 -24.37 -1.76 0.52
N PHE A 290 -23.25 -1.07 0.71
CA PHE A 290 -22.33 -1.34 1.82
C PHE A 290 -22.03 -0.05 2.57
N THR A 291 -22.06 -0.13 3.91
CA THR A 291 -21.78 1.01 4.79
C THR A 291 -20.27 1.16 4.96
N VAL A 292 -19.75 2.39 4.90
CA VAL A 292 -18.36 2.70 5.25
C VAL A 292 -18.31 3.62 6.46
N TYR A 293 -17.18 3.66 7.16
CA TYR A 293 -17.07 4.43 8.41
C TYR A 293 -15.99 5.50 8.37
N ARG A 294 -16.22 6.57 9.12
CA ARG A 294 -15.22 7.59 9.44
C ARG A 294 -15.13 7.80 10.95
N ARG A 295 -13.90 8.00 11.43
CA ARG A 295 -13.59 8.46 12.78
C ARG A 295 -13.36 9.96 12.74
N PHE A 296 -13.99 10.70 13.66
CA PHE A 296 -13.85 12.15 13.78
C PHE A 296 -13.09 12.50 15.06
N THR A 297 -12.10 13.38 14.92
CA THR A 297 -11.32 13.92 16.03
C THR A 297 -11.42 15.44 16.07
N ILE A 298 -11.45 16.01 17.27
CA ILE A 298 -11.37 17.44 17.52
C ILE A 298 -10.09 17.67 18.33
N ASN A 299 -9.17 18.47 17.79
CA ASN A 299 -7.86 18.75 18.40
C ASN A 299 -7.05 17.48 18.73
N GLY A 300 -7.23 16.42 17.93
CA GLY A 300 -6.51 15.14 18.06
C GLY A 300 -7.27 14.06 18.83
N ASP A 301 -8.31 14.42 19.59
CA ASP A 301 -9.07 13.49 20.43
C ASP A 301 -10.44 13.16 19.83
N VAL A 302 -10.91 11.93 20.05
CA VAL A 302 -12.30 11.55 19.75
C VAL A 302 -13.18 12.00 20.93
N PRO A 303 -14.14 12.92 20.77
CA PRO A 303 -14.87 13.47 21.91
C PRO A 303 -15.76 12.47 22.66
N PHE A 304 -16.41 11.56 21.93
CA PHE A 304 -17.31 10.53 22.46
C PHE A 304 -17.38 9.33 21.50
N ALA A 305 -17.86 8.19 22.01
CA ALA A 305 -17.77 6.88 21.36
C ALA A 305 -18.38 6.83 19.96
N GLU A 306 -19.48 7.53 19.72
CA GLU A 306 -20.20 7.54 18.45
C GLU A 306 -19.41 8.23 17.32
N LEU A 307 -18.52 9.18 17.64
CA LEU A 307 -17.61 9.77 16.65
C LEU A 307 -16.43 8.87 16.29
N ASN A 308 -16.25 7.76 17.00
CA ASN A 308 -15.18 6.82 16.72
C ASN A 308 -15.45 5.99 15.45
N ALA A 309 -16.71 5.85 15.05
CA ALA A 309 -17.13 5.15 13.84
C ALA A 309 -18.52 5.65 13.38
N VAL A 310 -18.55 6.74 12.62
CA VAL A 310 -19.76 7.28 12.01
C VAL A 310 -20.06 6.55 10.69
N PRO A 311 -21.26 6.00 10.50
CA PRO A 311 -21.62 5.27 9.27
C PRO A 311 -21.99 6.21 8.11
N PHE A 312 -21.63 5.78 6.91
CA PHE A 312 -22.01 6.38 5.63
C PHE A 312 -22.49 5.27 4.70
N ASP A 313 -23.79 5.26 4.41
CA ASP A 313 -24.42 4.24 3.57
C ASP A 313 -24.21 4.52 2.08
N TYR A 314 -24.36 3.46 1.28
CA TYR A 314 -24.32 3.56 -0.17
C TYR A 314 -25.37 4.56 -0.71
N SER A 315 -24.92 5.47 -1.57
CA SER A 315 -25.78 6.38 -2.31
C SER A 315 -25.23 6.58 -3.72
N ALA A 316 -26.12 6.51 -4.70
CA ALA A 316 -25.79 6.85 -6.09
C ALA A 316 -25.71 8.38 -6.32
N ASP A 317 -26.23 9.17 -5.38
CA ASP A 317 -26.31 10.63 -5.44
C ASP A 317 -25.55 11.27 -4.26
N TRP A 318 -25.16 12.53 -4.44
CA TRP A 318 -24.60 13.35 -3.37
C TRP A 318 -25.66 13.65 -2.31
N VAL A 319 -25.36 13.29 -1.06
CA VAL A 319 -26.25 13.44 0.09
C VAL A 319 -25.63 14.33 1.16
N GLU A 320 -26.50 15.01 1.91
CA GLU A 320 -26.12 15.80 3.07
C GLU A 320 -26.28 14.94 4.32
N VAL A 321 -25.20 14.78 5.09
CA VAL A 321 -25.16 13.96 6.30
C VAL A 321 -24.70 14.84 7.45
N THR A 322 -25.61 15.16 8.35
CA THR A 322 -25.28 15.75 9.65
C THR A 322 -24.85 14.63 10.61
N LEU A 323 -23.74 14.80 11.31
CA LEU A 323 -23.28 13.81 12.29
C LEU A 323 -24.37 13.62 13.36
N GLY A 324 -24.76 12.37 13.62
CA GLY A 324 -25.88 12.03 14.51
C GLY A 324 -27.25 11.90 13.81
N GLY A 325 -27.33 12.23 12.51
CA GLY A 325 -28.52 12.02 11.68
C GLY A 325 -29.72 12.84 12.15
N GLU A 326 -30.81 12.17 12.53
CA GLU A 326 -32.03 12.83 13.01
C GLU A 326 -31.83 13.59 14.34
N THR A 327 -30.84 13.17 15.14
CA THR A 327 -30.45 13.85 16.39
C THR A 327 -29.00 14.31 16.25
N PRO A 328 -28.75 15.50 15.68
CA PRO A 328 -27.40 16.00 15.45
C PRO A 328 -26.53 15.97 16.70
N TYR A 329 -25.29 15.52 16.52
CA TYR A 329 -24.30 15.55 17.56
C TYR A 329 -23.69 16.94 17.67
N LYS A 330 -23.67 17.45 18.90
CA LYS A 330 -23.05 18.71 19.26
C LYS A 330 -21.63 18.47 19.72
N VAL A 331 -20.66 19.12 19.08
CA VAL A 331 -19.25 19.09 19.43
C VAL A 331 -18.84 20.43 20.03
N PHE A 332 -18.02 20.39 21.07
CA PHE A 332 -17.53 21.59 21.71
C PHE A 332 -16.28 22.07 20.98
N LEU A 333 -16.26 23.35 20.58
CA LEU A 333 -15.09 24.01 20.01
C LEU A 333 -14.67 25.17 20.91
N HIS A 334 -13.36 25.33 21.08
CA HIS A 334 -12.80 26.49 21.76
C HIS A 334 -12.77 27.71 20.83
N GLN A 335 -12.85 28.91 21.38
CA GLN A 335 -12.64 30.14 20.62
C GLN A 335 -11.26 30.13 19.94
N GLY A 336 -11.23 30.42 18.65
CA GLY A 336 -10.04 30.38 17.81
C GLY A 336 -9.90 29.09 17.00
N ILE A 337 -8.67 28.73 16.67
CA ILE A 337 -8.38 27.60 15.77
C ILE A 337 -8.57 26.27 16.49
N ASN A 338 -9.46 25.45 15.95
CA ASN A 338 -9.62 24.03 16.29
C ASN A 338 -9.29 23.18 15.06
N VAL A 339 -8.85 21.95 15.28
CA VAL A 339 -8.52 21.02 14.19
C VAL A 339 -9.53 19.88 14.16
N LEU A 340 -10.27 19.77 13.06
CA LEU A 340 -11.12 18.62 12.76
C LEU A 340 -10.32 17.59 11.95
N GLY A 341 -10.11 16.40 12.49
CA GLY A 341 -9.56 15.27 11.77
C GLY A 341 -10.66 14.30 11.34
N ILE A 342 -10.66 13.91 10.06
CA ILE A 342 -11.56 12.90 9.51
C ILE A 342 -10.70 11.73 9.03
N GLU A 343 -10.88 10.56 9.63
CA GLU A 343 -10.07 9.36 9.44
C GLU A 343 -10.94 8.23 8.85
N ALA A 344 -10.46 7.54 7.81
CA ALA A 344 -11.06 6.29 7.38
C ALA A 344 -10.84 5.21 8.44
N THR A 345 -11.89 4.51 8.86
CA THR A 345 -11.79 3.46 9.89
C THR A 345 -12.59 2.23 9.47
N ASN A 346 -11.97 1.06 9.60
CA ASN A 346 -12.66 -0.24 9.43
C ASN A 346 -12.97 -0.91 10.79
N SER A 347 -12.83 -0.19 11.91
CA SER A 347 -12.95 -0.78 13.25
C SER A 347 -14.26 -1.54 13.53
N PRO A 348 -15.43 -1.14 12.98
CA PRO A 348 -16.65 -1.95 13.13
C PRO A 348 -16.56 -3.34 12.49
N TYR A 349 -15.67 -3.51 11.50
CA TYR A 349 -15.44 -4.77 10.78
C TYR A 349 -14.29 -5.61 11.35
N LEU A 350 -13.54 -5.12 12.35
CA LEU A 350 -12.36 -5.80 12.89
C LEU A 350 -12.65 -7.23 13.34
N ARG A 351 -13.76 -7.44 14.06
CA ARG A 351 -14.16 -8.80 14.50
C ARG A 351 -14.30 -9.75 13.32
N ALA A 352 -15.01 -9.35 12.26
CA ALA A 352 -15.20 -10.17 11.08
C ALA A 352 -13.91 -10.40 10.29
N ILE A 353 -13.06 -9.38 10.19
CA ILE A 353 -11.72 -9.52 9.60
C ILE A 353 -10.94 -10.61 10.34
N ASN A 354 -10.91 -10.57 11.68
CA ASN A 354 -10.24 -11.58 12.50
C ASN A 354 -10.88 -12.96 12.34
N THR A 355 -12.21 -13.08 12.38
CA THR A 355 -12.91 -14.35 12.16
C THR A 355 -12.56 -14.95 10.80
N ILE A 356 -12.54 -14.14 9.73
CA ILE A 356 -12.18 -14.60 8.40
C ILE A 356 -10.72 -15.06 8.37
N GLN A 357 -9.79 -14.33 8.98
CA GLN A 357 -8.38 -14.73 9.05
C GLN A 357 -8.22 -16.07 9.78
N VAL A 358 -8.89 -16.26 10.91
CA VAL A 358 -8.89 -17.55 11.63
C VAL A 358 -9.52 -18.66 10.77
N ALA A 359 -10.67 -18.39 10.14
CA ALA A 359 -11.32 -19.35 9.24
C ALA A 359 -10.40 -19.78 8.08
N LEU A 360 -9.65 -18.86 7.49
CA LEU A 360 -8.68 -19.17 6.44
C LEU A 360 -7.53 -20.05 6.94
N LEU A 361 -7.01 -19.76 8.14
CA LEU A 361 -5.98 -20.59 8.77
C LEU A 361 -6.51 -21.99 9.06
N ASP A 362 -7.72 -22.11 9.60
CA ASP A 362 -8.36 -23.39 9.92
C ASP A 362 -8.68 -24.19 8.65
N ILE A 363 -9.19 -23.54 7.61
CA ILE A 363 -9.43 -24.17 6.29
C ILE A 363 -8.11 -24.70 5.71
N ASN A 364 -7.04 -23.90 5.77
CA ASN A 364 -5.74 -24.31 5.25
C ASN A 364 -5.13 -25.47 6.04
N ALA A 365 -5.22 -25.43 7.37
CA ALA A 365 -4.75 -26.50 8.24
C ALA A 365 -5.51 -27.81 7.97
N LEU A 366 -6.84 -27.75 7.89
CA LEU A 366 -7.66 -28.93 7.59
C LEU A 366 -7.42 -29.44 6.15
N ALA A 367 -7.26 -28.54 5.17
CA ALA A 367 -6.93 -28.91 3.80
C ALA A 367 -5.58 -29.65 3.74
N LEU A 368 -4.61 -29.20 4.53
CA LEU A 368 -3.31 -29.84 4.65
C LEU A 368 -3.41 -31.26 5.24
N GLU A 369 -4.15 -31.42 6.34
CA GLU A 369 -4.38 -32.73 6.97
C GLU A 369 -5.04 -33.73 5.98
N ILE A 370 -6.05 -33.26 5.22
CA ILE A 370 -6.73 -34.07 4.21
C ILE A 370 -5.78 -34.44 3.05
N ARG A 371 -4.91 -33.53 2.62
CA ARG A 371 -3.92 -33.80 1.56
C ARG A 371 -2.87 -34.81 2.00
N GLN A 372 -2.41 -34.75 3.25
CA GLN A 372 -1.48 -35.74 3.81
C GLN A 372 -2.07 -37.16 3.76
N LEU A 373 -3.37 -37.29 4.05
CA LEU A 373 -4.07 -38.57 3.96
C LEU A 373 -4.20 -39.07 2.53
N THR A 374 -4.53 -38.16 1.61
CA THR A 374 -4.95 -38.52 0.24
C THR A 374 -3.77 -38.59 -0.74
N GLY A 375 -2.60 -38.06 -0.37
CA GLY A 375 -1.42 -37.99 -1.23
C GLY A 375 -1.66 -37.17 -2.50
N ASN A 376 -2.51 -36.13 -2.41
CA ASN A 376 -2.99 -35.33 -3.53
C ASN A 376 -3.71 -36.11 -4.66
N GLN A 377 -4.12 -37.36 -4.43
CA GLN A 377 -4.84 -38.14 -5.45
C GLN A 377 -6.31 -37.75 -5.53
N ARG A 378 -6.72 -37.17 -6.67
CA ARG A 378 -8.12 -36.92 -7.02
C ARG A 378 -8.67 -38.08 -7.83
N ASP A 379 -9.02 -39.17 -7.16
CA ASP A 379 -9.72 -40.29 -7.82
C ASP A 379 -11.18 -40.32 -7.37
N PRO A 380 -12.14 -39.89 -8.22
CA PRO A 380 -13.58 -39.94 -7.91
C PRO A 380 -14.12 -41.36 -7.67
N PHE A 381 -13.34 -42.40 -8.02
CA PHE A 381 -13.72 -43.80 -7.84
C PHE A 381 -13.09 -44.43 -6.58
N LYS A 382 -12.34 -43.65 -5.80
CA LYS A 382 -11.72 -44.09 -4.56
C LYS A 382 -12.51 -43.55 -3.38
N GLU A 383 -13.13 -44.44 -2.62
CA GLU A 383 -13.86 -44.09 -1.40
C GLU A 383 -12.87 -43.83 -0.26
N TRP A 384 -12.98 -42.63 0.33
CA TRP A 384 -12.23 -42.23 1.51
C TRP A 384 -13.17 -42.23 2.71
N VAL A 385 -12.67 -42.62 3.89
CA VAL A 385 -13.38 -42.41 5.15
C VAL A 385 -12.60 -41.38 5.93
N ILE A 386 -12.77 -40.11 5.58
CA ILE A 386 -12.02 -39.00 6.19
C ILE A 386 -12.30 -38.93 7.68
N SER A 387 -13.54 -39.21 8.10
CA SER A 387 -13.94 -39.22 9.51
C SER A 387 -13.20 -40.25 10.38
N ASP A 388 -12.63 -41.32 9.80
CA ASP A 388 -11.86 -42.30 10.58
C ASP A 388 -10.47 -41.76 10.96
N TYR A 389 -9.94 -40.81 10.19
CA TYR A 389 -8.61 -40.23 10.38
C TYR A 389 -8.65 -38.81 10.95
N ILE A 390 -9.71 -38.05 10.65
CA ILE A 390 -9.99 -36.71 11.18
C ILE A 390 -11.41 -36.74 11.78
N PRO A 391 -11.58 -37.29 13.00
CA PRO A 391 -12.90 -37.51 13.59
C PRO A 391 -13.71 -36.23 13.86
N ASP A 392 -13.03 -35.09 14.00
CA ASP A 392 -13.59 -33.77 14.29
C ASP A 392 -13.81 -32.92 13.02
N VAL A 393 -13.63 -33.47 11.82
CA VAL A 393 -13.75 -32.71 10.54
C VAL A 393 -15.10 -32.01 10.39
N GLU A 394 -16.20 -32.68 10.73
CA GLU A 394 -17.55 -32.13 10.66
C GLU A 394 -17.74 -31.01 11.68
N GLU A 395 -17.25 -31.19 12.91
CA GLU A 395 -17.32 -30.19 13.98
C GLU A 395 -16.54 -28.93 13.61
N ARG A 396 -15.32 -29.08 13.07
CA ARG A 396 -14.50 -27.96 12.60
C ARG A 396 -15.20 -27.16 11.49
N LEU A 397 -15.68 -27.83 10.45
CA LEU A 397 -16.35 -27.15 9.32
C LEU A 397 -17.62 -26.41 9.77
N ASN A 398 -18.43 -27.04 10.63
CA ASN A 398 -19.61 -26.39 11.21
C ASN A 398 -19.24 -25.22 12.12
N GLY A 399 -18.18 -25.33 12.92
CA GLY A 399 -17.67 -24.25 13.76
C GLY A 399 -17.24 -23.03 12.95
N ILE A 400 -16.48 -23.24 11.88
CA ILE A 400 -16.08 -22.17 10.95
C ILE A 400 -17.33 -21.54 10.32
N ALA A 401 -18.25 -22.34 9.79
CA ALA A 401 -19.47 -21.85 9.17
C ALA A 401 -20.33 -21.03 10.15
N GLN A 402 -20.47 -21.48 11.41
CA GLN A 402 -21.26 -20.78 12.41
C GLN A 402 -20.67 -19.42 12.78
N ASN A 403 -19.35 -19.33 12.96
CA ASN A 403 -18.69 -18.05 13.23
C ASN A 403 -18.92 -17.05 12.09
N LEU A 404 -18.85 -17.52 10.84
CA LEU A 404 -19.13 -16.70 9.65
C LEU A 404 -20.61 -16.28 9.55
N ILE A 405 -21.54 -17.15 9.94
CA ILE A 405 -22.98 -16.84 10.02
C ILE A 405 -23.22 -15.72 11.05
N ASP A 406 -22.61 -15.81 12.22
CA ASP A 406 -22.77 -14.84 13.30
C ASP A 406 -22.28 -13.45 12.88
N ASP A 407 -21.12 -13.39 12.22
CA ASP A 407 -20.56 -12.13 11.70
C ASP A 407 -21.43 -11.55 10.58
N LYS A 408 -21.85 -12.38 9.62
CA LYS A 408 -22.75 -11.95 8.54
C LYS A 408 -24.03 -11.34 9.10
N ASN A 409 -24.67 -12.00 10.07
CA ASN A 409 -25.92 -11.54 10.67
C ASN A 409 -25.76 -10.27 11.50
N THR A 410 -24.57 -10.00 12.02
CA THR A 410 -24.28 -8.80 12.81
C THR A 410 -23.99 -7.60 11.90
N LEU A 411 -23.21 -7.79 10.83
CA LEU A 411 -22.64 -6.70 10.05
C LEU A 411 -23.43 -6.35 8.79
N LEU A 412 -24.07 -7.33 8.17
CA LEU A 412 -24.70 -7.19 6.86
C LEU A 412 -26.22 -7.20 7.00
N THR A 413 -26.71 -6.23 7.77
CA THR A 413 -28.14 -6.01 8.01
C THR A 413 -28.66 -4.82 7.19
N GLY A 414 -29.99 -4.64 7.13
CA GLY A 414 -30.59 -3.59 6.30
C GLY A 414 -30.23 -3.74 4.83
N ASP A 415 -29.84 -2.64 4.18
CA ASP A 415 -29.44 -2.64 2.77
C ASP A 415 -28.18 -3.49 2.52
N SER A 416 -27.27 -3.53 3.51
CA SER A 416 -26.04 -4.35 3.49
C SER A 416 -26.28 -5.85 3.40
N ALA A 417 -27.50 -6.33 3.68
CA ALA A 417 -27.87 -7.73 3.48
C ALA A 417 -27.85 -8.16 2.01
N THR A 418 -27.97 -7.21 1.08
CA THR A 418 -27.98 -7.43 -0.38
C THR A 418 -26.67 -7.09 -1.06
N SER A 419 -25.64 -6.78 -0.27
CA SER A 419 -24.29 -6.44 -0.76
C SER A 419 -23.58 -7.65 -1.42
N PRO A 420 -22.63 -7.40 -2.34
CA PRO A 420 -21.73 -8.44 -2.85
C PRO A 420 -21.00 -9.22 -1.73
N GLU A 421 -20.67 -8.55 -0.63
CA GLU A 421 -20.01 -9.14 0.54
C GLU A 421 -20.91 -10.18 1.21
N SER A 422 -22.20 -9.87 1.37
CA SER A 422 -23.20 -10.79 1.94
C SER A 422 -23.35 -12.07 1.11
N LEU A 423 -23.27 -11.94 -0.22
CA LEU A 423 -23.30 -13.07 -1.14
C LEU A 423 -22.03 -13.91 -1.04
N ALA A 424 -20.85 -13.30 -0.99
CA ALA A 424 -19.58 -14.02 -0.85
C ALA A 424 -19.52 -14.77 0.50
N TYR A 425 -19.99 -14.17 1.58
CA TYR A 425 -20.17 -14.85 2.87
C TYR A 425 -21.08 -16.07 2.72
N GLN A 426 -22.25 -15.89 2.09
CA GLN A 426 -23.21 -16.98 1.91
C GLN A 426 -22.60 -18.15 1.13
N MET A 427 -21.92 -17.87 0.01
CA MET A 427 -21.31 -18.91 -0.82
C MET A 427 -20.20 -19.66 -0.08
N ALA A 428 -19.40 -18.97 0.74
CA ALA A 428 -18.38 -19.61 1.57
C ALA A 428 -19.02 -20.52 2.65
N ILE A 429 -20.04 -20.02 3.34
CA ILE A 429 -20.82 -20.77 4.33
C ILE A 429 -21.46 -22.01 3.68
N ASP A 430 -22.12 -21.86 2.54
CA ASP A 430 -22.78 -22.96 1.82
C ASP A 430 -21.78 -24.05 1.40
N ASN A 431 -20.59 -23.65 0.94
CA ASN A 431 -19.51 -24.60 0.63
C ASN A 431 -19.05 -25.35 1.88
N LEU A 432 -18.85 -24.67 3.01
CA LEU A 432 -18.43 -25.29 4.27
C LEU A 432 -19.48 -26.26 4.81
N LEU A 433 -20.75 -25.85 4.83
CA LEU A 433 -21.86 -26.71 5.29
C LEU A 433 -22.05 -27.92 4.37
N PHE A 434 -21.97 -27.75 3.05
CA PHE A 434 -22.02 -28.87 2.10
C PHE A 434 -20.92 -29.91 2.37
N LEU A 435 -19.71 -29.45 2.68
CA LEU A 435 -18.58 -30.32 3.00
C LEU A 435 -18.71 -30.94 4.38
N ALA A 436 -19.31 -30.24 5.34
CA ALA A 436 -19.60 -30.76 6.67
C ALA A 436 -20.62 -31.90 6.62
N ASP A 437 -21.66 -31.78 5.77
CA ASP A 437 -22.66 -32.83 5.55
C ASP A 437 -22.08 -34.06 4.83
N ASN A 438 -20.98 -33.89 4.08
CA ASN A 438 -20.37 -34.94 3.25
C ASN A 438 -18.83 -35.00 3.45
N PRO A 439 -18.33 -35.29 4.67
CA PRO A 439 -16.91 -35.13 4.99
C PRO A 439 -16.01 -36.10 4.21
N ASN A 440 -16.55 -37.26 3.82
CA ASN A 440 -15.84 -38.26 3.05
C ASN A 440 -15.61 -37.86 1.58
N ASP A 441 -16.39 -36.90 1.07
CA ASP A 441 -16.28 -36.42 -0.31
C ASP A 441 -15.37 -35.19 -0.44
N ILE A 442 -14.85 -34.64 0.68
CA ILE A 442 -13.96 -33.46 0.68
C ILE A 442 -12.77 -33.63 -0.28
N PRO A 443 -12.08 -34.80 -0.37
CA PRO A 443 -10.98 -34.98 -1.33
C PRO A 443 -11.38 -34.75 -2.79
N VAL A 444 -12.62 -35.08 -3.15
CA VAL A 444 -13.16 -34.88 -4.51
C VAL A 444 -13.56 -33.41 -4.70
N TYR A 445 -14.03 -32.75 -3.64
CA TYR A 445 -14.51 -31.37 -3.64
C TYR A 445 -13.52 -30.36 -3.04
N MET A 446 -12.21 -30.63 -3.10
CA MET A 446 -11.19 -29.66 -2.69
C MET A 446 -11.33 -28.30 -3.40
N THR A 447 -11.90 -28.28 -4.61
CA THR A 447 -12.21 -27.06 -5.36
C THR A 447 -13.33 -26.18 -4.77
N ARG A 448 -14.13 -26.73 -3.86
CA ARG A 448 -15.11 -25.99 -3.05
C ARG A 448 -14.53 -25.59 -1.70
N PHE A 449 -13.52 -26.32 -1.22
CA PHE A 449 -12.95 -26.10 0.11
C PHE A 449 -11.85 -25.05 0.10
N SER A 450 -10.69 -25.37 -0.50
CA SER A 450 -9.50 -24.52 -0.45
C SER A 450 -8.85 -24.23 -1.80
N GLU A 451 -9.36 -24.79 -2.90
CA GLU A 451 -8.72 -24.69 -4.21
C GLU A 451 -9.59 -24.02 -5.27
N GLY A 452 -8.99 -23.16 -6.08
CA GLY A 452 -9.70 -22.54 -7.21
C GLY A 452 -10.63 -21.40 -6.80
N SER A 453 -11.12 -20.71 -7.83
CA SER A 453 -11.70 -19.36 -7.69
C SER A 453 -13.03 -19.30 -6.94
N GLY A 454 -13.73 -20.44 -6.79
CA GLY A 454 -15.03 -20.53 -6.10
C GLY A 454 -14.99 -21.27 -4.77
N SER A 455 -13.80 -21.56 -4.25
CA SER A 455 -13.63 -22.24 -2.95
C SER A 455 -13.98 -21.32 -1.78
N ALA A 456 -14.33 -21.91 -0.63
CA ALA A 456 -14.55 -21.16 0.61
C ALA A 456 -13.32 -20.31 0.96
N ALA A 457 -12.10 -20.87 0.86
CA ALA A 457 -10.87 -20.10 1.10
C ALA A 457 -10.73 -18.89 0.18
N GLN A 458 -10.94 -19.03 -1.14
CA GLN A 458 -10.81 -17.90 -2.06
C GLN A 458 -11.90 -16.84 -1.83
N LEU A 459 -13.15 -17.26 -1.57
CA LEU A 459 -14.26 -16.34 -1.31
C LEU A 459 -13.99 -15.50 -0.05
N LEU A 460 -13.55 -16.16 1.03
CA LEU A 460 -13.14 -15.51 2.28
C LEU A 460 -11.91 -14.62 2.10
N GLY A 461 -10.89 -15.08 1.37
CA GLY A 461 -9.70 -14.27 1.06
C GLY A 461 -10.02 -13.04 0.21
N SER A 462 -11.06 -13.11 -0.62
CA SER A 462 -11.55 -11.97 -1.41
C SER A 462 -12.41 -11.01 -0.58
N LEU A 463 -13.03 -11.47 0.50
CA LEU A 463 -13.82 -10.65 1.44
C LEU A 463 -12.96 -9.75 2.34
N LEU A 464 -11.76 -10.21 2.74
CA LEU A 464 -10.87 -9.44 3.60
C LEU A 464 -10.62 -8.00 3.12
N PRO A 465 -10.12 -7.76 1.89
CA PRO A 465 -9.90 -6.38 1.42
C PRO A 465 -11.21 -5.59 1.30
N LEU A 466 -12.33 -6.27 1.04
CA LEU A 466 -13.64 -5.64 0.92
C LEU A 466 -14.14 -5.07 2.26
N LEU A 467 -13.86 -5.75 3.37
CA LEU A 467 -14.15 -5.26 4.72
C LEU A 467 -13.15 -4.19 5.19
N GLN A 468 -11.91 -4.26 4.70
CA GLN A 468 -10.84 -3.32 5.06
C GLN A 468 -11.00 -1.97 4.36
N ASN A 469 -11.43 -1.93 3.10
CA ASN A 469 -11.50 -0.71 2.30
C ASN A 469 -12.76 0.11 2.63
N GLN A 470 -12.57 1.39 2.93
CA GLN A 470 -13.59 2.33 3.38
C GLN A 470 -13.72 3.55 2.44
N PRO A 471 -14.03 3.40 1.15
CA PRO A 471 -14.07 4.54 0.21
C PRO A 471 -15.25 5.47 0.48
N LEU A 472 -14.97 6.78 0.58
CA LEU A 472 -15.97 7.86 0.71
C LEU A 472 -15.45 9.10 0.00
N ALA A 473 -16.27 9.73 -0.83
CA ALA A 473 -15.97 11.04 -1.40
C ALA A 473 -16.73 12.14 -0.66
N ILE A 474 -16.05 13.26 -0.39
CA ILE A 474 -16.60 14.44 0.27
C ILE A 474 -16.45 15.64 -0.67
N ASP A 475 -17.49 16.45 -0.78
CA ASP A 475 -17.53 17.75 -1.49
C ASP A 475 -17.30 18.85 -0.46
N LYS A 476 -18.10 18.88 0.62
CA LYS A 476 -18.07 19.94 1.62
C LYS A 476 -18.13 19.45 3.05
N ILE A 477 -17.53 20.25 3.92
CA ILE A 477 -17.65 20.16 5.36
C ILE A 477 -18.23 21.47 5.87
N ILE A 478 -19.35 21.39 6.59
CA ILE A 478 -20.08 22.55 7.10
C ILE A 478 -20.07 22.45 8.62
N VAL A 479 -19.47 23.43 9.28
CA VAL A 479 -19.51 23.55 10.74
C VAL A 479 -20.46 24.70 11.07
N HIS A 480 -21.52 24.43 11.80
CA HIS A 480 -22.59 25.39 12.01
C HIS A 480 -23.17 25.35 13.43
N SER A 481 -23.84 26.42 13.81
CA SER A 481 -24.62 26.48 15.04
C SER A 481 -25.88 25.59 14.93
N PRO A 482 -26.37 25.01 16.05
CA PRO A 482 -27.57 24.16 16.06
C PRO A 482 -28.87 24.79 15.54
N ASP A 483 -28.95 26.12 15.47
CA ASP A 483 -30.08 26.88 14.94
C ASP A 483 -30.06 27.03 13.41
N ILE A 484 -28.98 26.62 12.75
CA ILE A 484 -28.80 26.67 11.29
C ILE A 484 -28.96 25.28 10.70
N THR A 485 -29.84 25.15 9.71
CA THR A 485 -29.89 23.96 8.85
C THR A 485 -29.07 24.22 7.58
N PRO A 486 -28.06 23.39 7.26
CA PRO A 486 -27.32 23.48 6.01
C PRO A 486 -28.23 23.50 4.77
N ASP A 487 -27.87 24.28 3.77
CA ASP A 487 -28.62 24.39 2.52
C ASP A 487 -28.27 23.22 1.60
N VAL A 488 -29.29 22.50 1.11
CA VAL A 488 -29.10 21.41 0.16
C VAL A 488 -29.05 22.01 -1.26
N PRO A 489 -27.88 22.09 -1.91
CA PRO A 489 -27.79 22.68 -3.23
C PRO A 489 -28.67 21.91 -4.22
N SER A 490 -29.60 22.63 -4.84
CA SER A 490 -30.48 22.10 -5.87
C SER A 490 -30.32 22.89 -7.17
N VAL A 491 -30.15 22.17 -8.27
CA VAL A 491 -30.06 22.78 -9.60
C VAL A 491 -31.40 22.61 -10.31
N PRO A 492 -32.02 23.69 -10.80
CA PRO A 492 -33.26 23.59 -11.57
C PRO A 492 -33.09 22.69 -12.79
N LEU A 493 -34.09 21.83 -13.05
CA LEU A 493 -34.06 20.85 -14.15
C LEU A 493 -33.82 21.48 -15.54
N MET A 494 -34.26 22.72 -15.75
CA MET A 494 -33.99 23.43 -17.01
C MET A 494 -32.53 23.84 -17.15
N THR A 495 -31.88 24.23 -16.04
CA THR A 495 -30.45 24.54 -16.01
C THR A 495 -29.66 23.27 -16.29
N SER A 496 -30.04 22.15 -15.68
CA SER A 496 -29.32 20.89 -15.87
C SER A 496 -29.38 20.37 -17.30
N LEU A 497 -30.56 20.39 -17.93
CA LEU A 497 -30.70 20.03 -19.34
C LEU A 497 -29.90 20.95 -20.27
N LEU A 498 -29.82 22.25 -19.95
CA LEU A 498 -29.11 23.22 -20.77
C LEU A 498 -27.60 23.05 -20.65
N GLU A 499 -27.09 22.75 -19.45
CA GLU A 499 -25.70 22.37 -19.19
C GLU A 499 -25.34 21.07 -19.91
N ASP A 500 -26.17 20.03 -19.81
CA ASP A 500 -25.95 18.77 -20.52
C ASP A 500 -25.94 18.95 -22.04
N TYR A 501 -26.85 19.79 -22.56
CA TYR A 501 -26.84 20.15 -23.98
C TYR A 501 -25.56 20.90 -24.38
N ARG A 502 -25.09 21.86 -23.57
CA ARG A 502 -23.81 22.56 -23.81
C ARG A 502 -22.65 21.57 -23.89
N ARG A 503 -22.62 20.58 -22.98
CA ARG A 503 -21.58 19.53 -22.95
C ARG A 503 -21.67 18.59 -24.12
N PHE A 504 -22.88 18.17 -24.50
CA PHE A 504 -23.12 17.35 -25.66
C PHE A 504 -22.62 18.03 -26.94
N ILE A 505 -22.93 19.32 -27.13
CA ILE A 505 -22.39 20.07 -28.27
C ILE A 505 -20.87 20.22 -28.18
N HIS A 506 -20.32 20.42 -26.97
CA HIS A 506 -18.88 20.52 -26.75
C HIS A 506 -18.14 19.22 -27.08
N SER A 507 -18.72 18.04 -26.81
CA SER A 507 -18.09 16.74 -27.06
C SER A 507 -17.90 16.41 -28.54
N PHE A 508 -18.57 17.12 -29.45
CA PHE A 508 -18.31 17.02 -30.90
C PHE A 508 -17.14 17.88 -31.38
N LYS A 509 -16.58 18.74 -30.52
CA LYS A 509 -15.30 19.38 -30.84
C LYS A 509 -14.20 18.32 -30.79
N PRO A 510 -13.19 18.40 -31.68
CA PRO A 510 -12.06 17.48 -31.66
C PRO A 510 -11.44 17.45 -30.26
N ASP A 511 -11.21 16.24 -29.74
CA ASP A 511 -10.56 16.04 -28.45
C ASP A 511 -9.17 16.73 -28.49
N PRO A 512 -8.88 17.69 -27.59
CA PRO A 512 -7.59 18.37 -27.57
C PRO A 512 -6.40 17.41 -27.38
N TYR A 513 -6.66 16.24 -26.77
CA TYR A 513 -5.69 15.15 -26.59
C TYR A 513 -5.47 14.32 -27.87
N GLN A 514 -6.25 14.52 -28.94
CA GLN A 514 -6.19 13.77 -30.20
C GLN A 514 -5.67 14.57 -31.39
N SER A 515 -5.14 15.79 -31.19
CA SER A 515 -4.38 16.43 -32.26
C SER A 515 -3.14 15.57 -32.53
N LEU A 516 -3.11 14.89 -33.68
CA LEU A 516 -2.06 13.92 -34.04
C LEU A 516 -0.67 14.54 -34.29
N ARG A 517 -0.53 15.85 -34.14
CA ARG A 517 0.74 16.56 -34.30
C ARG A 517 0.88 17.67 -33.26
N ALA A 518 2.09 17.84 -32.73
CA ALA A 518 2.43 19.03 -31.94
C ALA A 518 2.38 20.31 -32.80
N ASN A 519 2.33 21.48 -32.16
CA ASN A 519 2.47 22.74 -32.89
C ASN A 519 3.92 22.91 -33.39
N GLU A 520 4.13 23.80 -34.37
CA GLU A 520 5.48 24.09 -34.88
C GLU A 520 6.37 24.63 -33.73
N GLY A 521 7.46 23.92 -33.43
CA GLY A 521 8.38 24.23 -32.32
C GLY A 521 8.03 23.61 -30.95
N GLU A 522 7.09 22.68 -30.91
CA GLU A 522 6.71 21.91 -29.70
C GLU A 522 7.15 20.46 -29.83
N LEU A 523 7.89 19.95 -28.83
CA LEU A 523 8.43 18.59 -28.82
C LEU A 523 7.30 17.57 -28.68
N GLU A 524 7.16 16.67 -29.65
CA GLU A 524 6.12 15.64 -29.65
C GLU A 524 6.60 14.34 -29.01
N VAL A 525 5.97 13.96 -27.89
CA VAL A 525 6.30 12.74 -27.14
C VAL A 525 5.11 11.79 -27.13
N TRP A 526 5.26 10.59 -27.69
CA TRP A 526 4.23 9.56 -27.59
C TRP A 526 4.53 8.59 -26.45
N MET A 527 3.50 8.18 -25.71
CA MET A 527 3.70 7.35 -24.52
C MET A 527 2.70 6.20 -24.41
N ASN A 528 3.23 4.99 -24.19
CA ASN A 528 2.43 3.80 -23.91
C ASN A 528 2.12 3.66 -22.41
N ARG A 529 1.30 4.58 -21.89
CA ARG A 529 0.85 4.61 -20.49
C ARG A 529 -0.63 5.01 -20.37
N PRO A 530 -1.30 4.67 -19.25
CA PRO A 530 -2.64 5.16 -18.96
C PRO A 530 -2.71 6.69 -18.92
N ARG A 531 -3.88 7.25 -19.24
CA ARG A 531 -4.11 8.70 -19.30
C ARG A 531 -3.67 9.44 -18.03
N GLN A 532 -3.93 8.87 -16.86
CA GLN A 532 -3.57 9.49 -15.57
C GLN A 532 -2.05 9.74 -15.47
N TYR A 533 -1.25 8.78 -15.94
CA TYR A 533 0.20 8.88 -15.97
C TYR A 533 0.66 9.98 -16.94
N VAL A 534 0.02 10.02 -18.11
CA VAL A 534 0.33 11.00 -19.16
C VAL A 534 0.02 12.42 -18.71
N ASN A 535 -1.14 12.62 -18.08
CA ASN A 535 -1.54 13.92 -17.55
C ASN A 535 -0.62 14.39 -16.43
N LEU A 536 -0.21 13.49 -15.53
CA LEU A 536 0.74 13.83 -14.46
C LEU A 536 2.11 14.21 -15.04
N LEU A 537 2.62 13.45 -16.01
CA LEU A 537 3.89 13.75 -16.65
C LEU A 537 3.83 15.07 -17.41
N GLN A 538 2.73 15.34 -18.13
CA GLN A 538 2.50 16.62 -18.79
C GLN A 538 2.53 17.78 -17.79
N LEU A 539 1.86 17.65 -16.64
CA LEU A 539 1.87 18.66 -15.58
C LEU A 539 3.28 18.88 -15.04
N MET A 540 4.03 17.81 -14.75
CA MET A 540 5.40 17.90 -14.25
C MET A 540 6.32 18.60 -15.25
N VAL A 541 6.18 18.27 -16.54
CA VAL A 541 6.97 18.90 -17.59
C VAL A 541 6.58 20.36 -17.77
N ASP A 542 5.28 20.68 -17.83
CA ASP A 542 4.80 22.07 -17.96
C ASP A 542 5.23 22.96 -16.77
N SER A 543 5.18 22.42 -15.54
CA SER A 543 5.50 23.17 -14.31
C SER A 543 6.99 23.30 -14.00
N THR A 544 7.81 22.36 -14.47
CA THR A 544 9.26 22.34 -14.17
C THR A 544 10.08 22.54 -15.44
N PHE A 545 10.11 21.55 -16.33
CA PHE A 545 10.97 21.57 -17.51
C PHE A 545 10.65 22.72 -18.47
N THR A 546 9.38 22.86 -18.89
CA THR A 546 8.95 23.94 -19.79
C THR A 546 9.11 25.32 -19.13
N ALA A 547 8.82 25.44 -17.83
CA ALA A 547 8.95 26.70 -17.10
C ALA A 547 10.41 27.16 -16.98
N GLU A 548 11.36 26.23 -16.78
CA GLU A 548 12.78 26.52 -16.63
C GLU A 548 13.51 26.70 -17.96
N THR A 549 13.19 25.87 -18.95
CA THR A 549 13.91 25.84 -20.25
C THR A 549 13.22 26.69 -21.32
N GLY A 550 11.91 26.92 -21.20
CA GLY A 550 11.09 27.53 -22.24
C GLY A 550 10.71 26.58 -23.39
N ILE A 551 11.08 25.29 -23.32
CA ILE A 551 10.79 24.29 -24.36
C ILE A 551 9.39 23.71 -24.13
N PRO A 552 8.41 23.93 -25.03
CA PRO A 552 7.10 23.34 -24.92
C PRO A 552 7.14 21.86 -25.33
N VAL A 553 6.54 20.99 -24.51
CA VAL A 553 6.49 19.54 -24.74
C VAL A 553 5.04 19.08 -24.73
N LYS A 554 4.68 18.19 -25.66
CA LYS A 554 3.34 17.61 -25.73
C LYS A 554 3.39 16.09 -25.62
N PHE A 555 2.69 15.56 -24.62
CA PHE A 555 2.49 14.12 -24.50
C PHE A 555 1.21 13.66 -25.19
N SER A 556 1.34 12.62 -26.02
CA SER A 556 0.24 11.94 -26.70
C SER A 556 0.17 10.48 -26.28
N ILE A 557 -1.03 9.97 -26.00
CA ILE A 557 -1.21 8.57 -25.60
C ILE A 557 -1.09 7.67 -26.82
N MET A 558 -0.22 6.67 -26.74
CA MET A 558 -0.03 5.65 -27.77
C MET A 558 -0.16 4.25 -27.15
N PRO A 559 -1.38 3.69 -27.07
CA PRO A 559 -1.60 2.38 -26.45
C PRO A 559 -1.02 1.20 -27.24
N ASP A 560 -0.70 1.40 -28.52
CA ASP A 560 -0.26 0.36 -29.44
C ASP A 560 1.06 0.78 -30.11
N GLU A 561 2.15 0.16 -29.67
CA GLU A 561 3.52 0.43 -30.14
C GLU A 561 3.73 0.06 -31.61
N THR A 562 2.91 -0.83 -32.18
CA THR A 562 3.03 -1.20 -33.59
C THR A 562 2.78 -0.02 -34.53
N LYS A 563 2.06 1.01 -34.04
CA LYS A 563 1.83 2.25 -34.76
C LYS A 563 3.09 3.05 -35.01
N LEU A 564 4.15 2.90 -34.20
CA LEU A 564 5.43 3.59 -34.41
C LEU A 564 6.07 3.21 -35.74
N VAL A 565 5.99 1.93 -36.13
CA VAL A 565 6.52 1.44 -37.41
C VAL A 565 5.75 2.06 -38.58
N LEU A 566 4.42 2.12 -38.47
CA LEU A 566 3.55 2.73 -39.50
C LEU A 566 3.75 4.25 -39.57
N ALA A 567 3.88 4.92 -38.43
CA ALA A 567 4.09 6.35 -38.33
C ALA A 567 5.42 6.76 -38.97
N ASN A 568 6.50 6.02 -38.66
CA ASN A 568 7.81 6.24 -39.27
C ASN A 568 7.80 6.00 -40.79
N ALA A 569 7.05 5.00 -41.27
CA ALA A 569 6.91 4.76 -42.72
C ALA A 569 6.09 5.84 -43.43
N ALA A 570 5.20 6.53 -42.70
CA ALA A 570 4.35 7.60 -43.21
C ALA A 570 4.92 9.01 -42.94
N ASP A 571 6.11 9.12 -42.35
CA ASP A 571 6.78 10.38 -41.98
C ASP A 571 5.91 11.25 -41.06
N ILE A 572 5.27 10.60 -40.08
CA ILE A 572 4.39 11.21 -39.06
C ILE A 572 4.69 10.73 -37.62
N GLN A 573 5.89 10.19 -37.41
CA GLN A 573 6.40 9.75 -36.11
C GLN A 573 6.57 10.92 -35.13
N PRO A 574 6.51 10.65 -33.81
CA PRO A 574 6.89 11.63 -32.80
C PRO A 574 8.41 11.88 -32.80
N ASP A 575 8.84 12.91 -32.07
CA ASP A 575 10.27 13.14 -31.79
C ASP A 575 10.80 12.06 -30.82
N VAL A 576 10.06 11.82 -29.74
CA VAL A 576 10.41 10.87 -28.68
C VAL A 576 9.25 9.91 -28.42
N ALA A 577 9.54 8.65 -28.09
CA ALA A 577 8.54 7.72 -27.60
C ALA A 577 8.97 7.03 -26.30
N LEU A 578 8.04 6.96 -25.34
CA LEU A 578 8.25 6.45 -23.98
C LEU A 578 7.35 5.23 -23.69
N GLY A 579 7.75 4.44 -22.71
CA GLY A 579 7.06 3.22 -22.27
C GLY A 579 7.15 2.09 -23.29
N ILE A 580 8.17 2.08 -24.15
CA ILE A 580 8.26 1.17 -25.29
C ILE A 580 8.83 -0.19 -24.86
N SER A 581 8.21 -1.28 -25.31
CA SER A 581 8.69 -2.64 -25.03
C SER A 581 10.14 -2.85 -25.48
N THR A 582 10.94 -3.53 -24.66
CA THR A 582 12.40 -3.72 -24.84
C THR A 582 12.84 -4.20 -26.23
N ASN A 583 12.04 -4.97 -26.97
CA ASN A 583 12.40 -5.49 -28.29
C ASN A 583 12.23 -4.48 -29.44
N ILE A 584 11.33 -3.51 -29.29
CA ILE A 584 10.96 -2.57 -30.37
C ILE A 584 12.11 -1.63 -30.77
N PRO A 585 12.93 -1.08 -29.85
CA PRO A 585 14.04 -0.22 -30.24
C PRO A 585 15.00 -0.86 -31.23
N TYR A 586 15.36 -2.13 -31.04
CA TYR A 586 16.22 -2.85 -31.97
C TYR A 586 15.59 -2.94 -33.37
N GLU A 587 14.30 -3.27 -33.45
CA GLU A 587 13.59 -3.36 -34.73
C GLU A 587 13.51 -2.03 -35.50
N LEU A 588 13.39 -0.92 -34.78
CA LEU A 588 13.38 0.42 -35.40
C LEU A 588 14.80 0.88 -35.77
N ALA A 589 15.78 0.62 -34.92
CA ALA A 589 17.17 0.99 -35.15
C ALA A 589 17.77 0.32 -36.39
N ILE A 590 17.54 -0.98 -36.61
CA ILE A 590 18.01 -1.69 -37.82
C ILE A 590 17.36 -1.15 -39.12
N ARG A 591 16.23 -0.44 -39.01
CA ARG A 591 15.54 0.23 -40.11
C ARG A 591 15.98 1.69 -40.27
N ASN A 592 17.01 2.12 -39.52
CA ASN A 592 17.51 3.50 -39.45
C ASN A 592 16.44 4.52 -39.02
N ALA A 593 15.46 4.09 -38.21
CA ALA A 593 14.39 4.96 -37.75
C ALA A 593 14.75 5.75 -36.48
N LEU A 594 15.78 5.33 -35.75
CA LEU A 594 16.13 5.91 -34.44
C LEU A 594 17.43 6.70 -34.49
N TYR A 595 17.47 7.75 -33.66
CA TYR A 595 18.63 8.60 -33.47
C TYR A 595 19.71 7.87 -32.65
N ASP A 596 20.99 8.09 -32.97
CA ASP A 596 22.10 7.56 -32.16
C ASP A 596 22.35 8.48 -30.96
N LEU A 597 21.81 8.11 -29.81
CA LEU A 597 21.89 8.86 -28.57
C LEU A 597 23.31 9.00 -28.04
N ARG A 598 24.25 8.14 -28.48
CA ARG A 598 25.65 8.26 -28.09
C ARG A 598 26.32 9.53 -28.65
N THR A 599 25.71 10.17 -29.64
CA THR A 599 26.25 11.39 -30.25
C THR A 599 26.14 12.63 -29.36
N PHE A 600 25.32 12.60 -28.31
CA PHE A 600 25.21 13.71 -27.35
C PHE A 600 26.43 13.79 -26.41
N ASP A 601 26.98 14.99 -26.22
CA ASP A 601 28.24 15.22 -25.50
C ASP A 601 28.22 14.72 -24.04
N ASN A 602 27.07 14.80 -23.38
CA ASN A 602 26.87 14.38 -21.99
C ASN A 602 26.41 12.92 -21.84
N PHE A 603 26.25 12.16 -22.94
CA PHE A 603 25.75 10.78 -22.92
C PHE A 603 26.49 9.89 -21.90
N ASP A 604 27.82 9.88 -21.94
CA ASP A 604 28.66 9.07 -21.05
C ASP A 604 28.53 9.45 -19.56
N SER A 605 28.10 10.67 -19.25
CA SER A 605 27.84 11.12 -17.89
C SER A 605 26.42 10.74 -17.44
N PHE A 606 25.45 10.89 -18.34
CA PHE A 606 24.04 10.60 -18.11
C PHE A 606 23.82 9.11 -17.81
N ILE A 607 24.41 8.21 -18.61
CA ILE A 607 24.15 6.77 -18.46
C ILE A 607 24.75 6.13 -17.21
N ARG A 608 25.54 6.86 -16.40
CA ARG A 608 26.18 6.33 -15.19
C ARG A 608 25.20 5.98 -14.07
N ILE A 609 23.98 6.48 -14.15
CA ILE A 609 22.91 6.13 -13.20
C ILE A 609 22.39 4.70 -13.42
N TYR A 610 22.62 4.11 -14.61
CA TYR A 610 22.10 2.79 -14.94
C TYR A 610 23.07 1.67 -14.52
N SER A 611 22.49 0.54 -14.14
CA SER A 611 23.23 -0.69 -13.85
C SER A 611 24.06 -1.13 -15.06
N PRO A 612 25.29 -1.63 -14.84
CA PRO A 612 26.10 -2.21 -15.92
C PRO A 612 25.31 -3.27 -16.70
N GLY A 613 25.28 -3.14 -18.03
CA GLY A 613 24.57 -4.06 -18.92
C GLY A 613 23.14 -3.66 -19.28
N ALA A 614 22.54 -2.67 -18.59
CA ALA A 614 21.14 -2.25 -18.84
C ALA A 614 20.89 -1.75 -20.28
N LEU A 615 21.91 -1.19 -20.93
CA LEU A 615 21.82 -0.68 -22.30
C LEU A 615 22.17 -1.73 -23.37
N LEU A 616 22.57 -2.96 -23.02
CA LEU A 616 23.08 -3.94 -24.00
C LEU A 616 22.10 -4.22 -25.13
N SER A 617 20.80 -4.30 -24.80
CA SER A 617 19.72 -4.54 -25.78
C SER A 617 19.53 -3.39 -26.78
N TYR A 618 20.14 -2.24 -26.55
CA TYR A 618 19.96 -1.01 -27.34
C TYR A 618 21.22 -0.59 -28.09
N ILE A 619 22.30 -1.38 -27.98
CA ILE A 619 23.57 -1.13 -28.67
C ILE A 619 23.58 -1.90 -30.00
N ILE A 620 23.86 -1.18 -31.09
CA ILE A 620 24.17 -1.78 -32.39
C ILE A 620 25.51 -1.22 -32.85
N ASN A 621 26.51 -2.10 -32.97
CA ASN A 621 27.90 -1.72 -33.20
C ASN A 621 28.41 -0.75 -32.12
N ASN A 622 28.64 0.52 -32.48
CA ASN A 622 29.13 1.56 -31.59
C ASN A 622 28.04 2.59 -31.20
N SER A 623 26.81 2.41 -31.67
CA SER A 623 25.69 3.35 -31.52
C SER A 623 24.68 2.85 -30.48
N VAL A 624 23.99 3.78 -29.83
CA VAL A 624 22.99 3.51 -28.79
C VAL A 624 21.66 4.16 -29.18
N TYR A 625 20.59 3.37 -29.24
CA TYR A 625 19.32 3.82 -29.83
C TYR A 625 18.17 3.98 -28.83
N ALA A 626 18.39 3.68 -27.55
CA ALA A 626 17.38 3.81 -26.52
C ALA A 626 18.00 3.94 -25.13
N ILE A 627 17.21 4.50 -24.21
CA ILE A 627 17.51 4.58 -22.78
C ILE A 627 16.55 3.65 -22.02
N PRO A 628 17.01 2.83 -21.06
CA PRO A 628 16.13 2.06 -20.20
C PRO A 628 15.23 2.99 -19.37
N GLU A 629 13.91 2.78 -19.43
CA GLU A 629 12.93 3.52 -18.62
C GLU A 629 12.61 2.75 -17.33
N THR A 630 12.41 1.43 -17.45
CA THR A 630 12.14 0.55 -16.31
C THR A 630 13.01 -0.71 -16.38
N GLN A 631 13.38 -1.21 -15.20
CA GLN A 631 14.15 -2.44 -15.04
C GLN A 631 13.34 -3.43 -14.20
N ASP A 632 13.41 -4.71 -14.56
CA ASP A 632 12.83 -5.81 -13.81
C ASP A 632 13.95 -6.69 -13.22
N PHE A 633 13.62 -7.50 -12.24
CA PHE A 633 14.52 -8.52 -11.72
C PHE A 633 13.73 -9.75 -11.31
N TRP A 634 14.37 -10.91 -11.30
CA TRP A 634 13.76 -12.17 -10.88
C TRP A 634 14.55 -12.79 -9.74
N VAL A 635 13.85 -13.12 -8.66
CA VAL A 635 14.42 -13.66 -7.42
C VAL A 635 13.51 -14.76 -6.87
N THR A 636 14.06 -15.57 -5.96
CA THR A 636 13.29 -16.56 -5.22
C THR A 636 12.63 -15.87 -4.03
N PHE A 637 11.31 -15.89 -3.96
CA PHE A 637 10.54 -15.48 -2.78
C PHE A 637 10.26 -16.71 -1.93
N TYR A 638 10.30 -16.57 -0.61
CA TYR A 638 9.96 -17.66 0.29
C TYR A 638 9.35 -17.18 1.61
N ARG A 639 8.46 -18.01 2.17
CA ARG A 639 7.85 -17.85 3.48
C ARG A 639 8.76 -18.43 4.56
N ARG A 640 9.45 -17.56 5.27
CA ARG A 640 10.39 -17.91 6.34
C ARG A 640 9.73 -18.76 7.41
N ASP A 641 8.57 -18.32 7.90
CA ASP A 641 7.81 -19.01 8.93
C ASP A 641 7.44 -20.45 8.52
N ILE A 642 7.02 -20.65 7.28
CA ILE A 642 6.66 -21.99 6.76
C ILE A 642 7.92 -22.84 6.60
N LEU A 643 8.95 -22.34 5.93
CA LEU A 643 10.17 -23.11 5.67
C LEU A 643 10.90 -23.47 6.97
N ASP A 644 11.01 -22.53 7.91
CA ASP A 644 11.62 -22.76 9.23
C ASP A 644 10.84 -23.81 10.03
N SER A 645 9.50 -23.76 10.00
CA SER A 645 8.66 -24.75 10.70
C SER A 645 8.77 -26.17 10.13
N LEU A 646 8.99 -26.28 8.81
CA LEU A 646 9.19 -27.54 8.12
C LEU A 646 10.65 -27.99 8.12
N GLY A 647 11.57 -27.16 8.63
CA GLY A 647 13.01 -27.42 8.59
C GLY A 647 13.58 -27.48 7.16
N ILE A 648 12.95 -26.78 6.21
CA ILE A 648 13.34 -26.77 4.80
C ILE A 648 14.38 -25.66 4.58
N PRO A 649 15.60 -25.97 4.12
CA PRO A 649 16.60 -24.96 3.82
C PRO A 649 16.23 -24.17 2.56
N ILE A 650 16.75 -22.94 2.46
CA ILE A 650 16.53 -22.07 1.30
C ILE A 650 17.44 -22.50 0.15
N PRO A 651 16.89 -23.01 -0.98
CA PRO A 651 17.68 -23.58 -2.05
C PRO A 651 18.44 -22.51 -2.83
N GLN A 652 19.71 -22.79 -3.13
CA GLN A 652 20.59 -21.96 -3.94
C GLN A 652 20.74 -22.49 -5.37
N THR A 653 20.47 -23.78 -5.60
CA THR A 653 20.61 -24.45 -6.90
C THR A 653 19.32 -25.13 -7.32
N TRP A 654 19.14 -25.42 -8.62
CA TRP A 654 17.99 -26.20 -9.09
C TRP A 654 17.99 -27.63 -8.53
N ASP A 655 19.14 -28.24 -8.30
CA ASP A 655 19.22 -29.57 -7.67
C ASP A 655 18.65 -29.52 -6.23
N GLU A 656 19.01 -28.50 -5.44
CA GLU A 656 18.44 -28.29 -4.11
C GLU A 656 16.92 -28.02 -4.16
N VAL A 657 16.44 -27.28 -5.17
CA VAL A 657 14.99 -27.13 -5.40
C VAL A 657 14.34 -28.50 -5.59
N LEU A 658 14.94 -29.37 -6.42
CA LEU A 658 14.41 -30.71 -6.66
C LEU A 658 14.44 -31.59 -5.39
N GLU A 659 15.43 -31.41 -4.51
CA GLU A 659 15.54 -32.15 -3.25
C GLU A 659 14.46 -31.77 -2.23
N ILE A 660 14.05 -30.50 -2.17
CA ILE A 660 13.01 -30.04 -1.22
C ILE A 660 11.58 -30.30 -1.73
N LEU A 661 11.39 -30.50 -3.04
CA LEU A 661 10.06 -30.69 -3.64
C LEU A 661 9.25 -31.82 -3.03
N PRO A 662 9.77 -33.05 -2.81
CA PRO A 662 8.99 -34.13 -2.21
C PRO A 662 8.47 -33.79 -0.82
N GLU A 663 9.25 -33.05 -0.03
CA GLU A 663 8.86 -32.61 1.31
C GLU A 663 7.72 -31.58 1.21
N LEU A 664 7.87 -30.54 0.39
CA LEU A 664 6.81 -29.56 0.12
C LEU A 664 5.52 -30.24 -0.36
N GLN A 665 5.64 -31.17 -1.32
CA GLN A 665 4.49 -31.86 -1.91
C GLN A 665 3.77 -32.77 -0.92
N ARG A 666 4.47 -33.35 0.07
CA ARG A 666 3.84 -34.10 1.18
C ARG A 666 2.90 -33.21 1.99
N TYR A 667 3.21 -31.92 2.08
CA TYR A 667 2.37 -30.90 2.69
C TYR A 667 1.46 -30.20 1.68
N GLY A 668 1.22 -30.77 0.51
CA GLY A 668 0.34 -30.16 -0.50
C GLY A 668 0.81 -28.78 -0.99
N MET A 669 2.07 -28.44 -0.73
CA MET A 669 2.74 -27.23 -1.18
C MET A 669 3.59 -27.54 -2.41
N ASN A 670 4.08 -26.51 -3.09
CA ASN A 670 4.95 -26.69 -4.26
C ASN A 670 5.86 -25.49 -4.47
N PHE A 671 6.75 -25.59 -5.46
CA PHE A 671 7.64 -24.52 -5.88
C PHE A 671 7.07 -23.80 -7.11
N ASN A 672 6.91 -22.48 -7.05
CA ASN A 672 6.49 -21.69 -8.21
C ASN A 672 7.66 -21.40 -9.15
N THR A 673 7.43 -21.53 -10.46
CA THR A 673 8.42 -21.16 -11.48
C THR A 673 7.85 -20.13 -12.46
N PRO A 674 8.69 -19.35 -13.16
CA PRO A 674 8.24 -18.47 -14.22
C PRO A 674 7.56 -19.25 -15.36
N LEU A 675 7.95 -20.52 -15.58
CA LEU A 675 7.31 -21.40 -16.55
C LEU A 675 5.85 -21.72 -16.19
N SER A 676 5.47 -21.62 -14.92
CA SER A 676 4.11 -21.80 -14.43
C SER A 676 3.21 -20.57 -14.69
N SER A 677 3.76 -19.42 -15.10
CA SER A 677 2.97 -18.20 -15.33
C SER A 677 2.09 -18.29 -16.59
N GLY A 678 0.79 -18.08 -16.44
CA GLY A 678 -0.21 -18.04 -17.53
C GLY A 678 -0.52 -19.39 -18.19
N ALA A 679 -1.71 -19.51 -18.80
CA ALA A 679 -2.12 -20.69 -19.55
C ALA A 679 -1.80 -20.51 -21.05
N GLY A 680 -0.87 -21.29 -21.61
CA GLY A 680 -0.58 -21.29 -23.04
C GLY A 680 0.90 -21.12 -23.41
N ILE A 681 1.16 -20.30 -24.44
CA ILE A 681 2.49 -20.10 -25.04
C ILE A 681 3.43 -19.41 -24.05
N LYS A 682 4.60 -20.00 -23.81
CA LYS A 682 5.64 -19.44 -22.95
C LYS A 682 6.59 -18.60 -23.80
N GLY A 683 6.61 -17.29 -23.54
CA GLY A 683 7.42 -16.32 -24.27
C GLY A 683 8.92 -16.51 -24.03
N TYR A 684 9.72 -15.96 -24.93
CA TYR A 684 11.18 -16.07 -24.91
C TYR A 684 11.82 -15.51 -23.62
N LEU A 685 11.25 -14.45 -23.05
CA LEU A 685 11.76 -13.87 -21.79
C LEU A 685 11.68 -14.82 -20.59
N ILE A 686 10.84 -15.85 -20.68
CA ILE A 686 10.67 -16.87 -19.64
C ILE A 686 11.55 -18.10 -19.93
N THR A 687 11.69 -18.48 -21.21
CA THR A 687 12.38 -19.72 -21.60
C THR A 687 13.88 -19.56 -21.90
N ALA A 688 14.30 -18.39 -22.41
CA ALA A 688 15.70 -18.12 -22.72
C ALA A 688 16.65 -18.21 -21.51
N PRO A 689 16.28 -17.75 -20.29
CA PRO A 689 17.09 -17.96 -19.08
C PRO A 689 17.50 -19.41 -18.86
N TYR A 690 16.59 -20.37 -19.06
CA TYR A 690 16.90 -21.80 -18.90
C TYR A 690 17.93 -22.26 -19.94
N LEU A 691 17.82 -21.86 -21.20
CA LEU A 691 18.83 -22.18 -22.21
C LEU A 691 20.21 -21.62 -21.84
N PHE A 692 20.28 -20.34 -21.47
CA PHE A 692 21.53 -19.70 -21.09
C PHE A 692 22.14 -20.29 -19.81
N ASN A 693 21.32 -20.68 -18.84
CA ASN A 693 21.80 -21.28 -17.60
C ASN A 693 22.45 -22.66 -17.79
N TYR A 694 22.00 -23.42 -18.80
CA TYR A 694 22.67 -24.66 -19.22
C TYR A 694 23.86 -24.40 -20.16
N GLY A 695 24.17 -23.15 -20.49
CA GLY A 695 25.26 -22.78 -21.39
C GLY A 695 24.91 -22.89 -22.88
N ALA A 696 23.63 -23.03 -23.22
CA ALA A 696 23.18 -23.10 -24.60
C ALA A 696 23.01 -21.70 -25.21
N PRO A 697 23.76 -21.34 -26.27
CA PRO A 697 23.54 -20.08 -26.97
C PRO A 697 22.31 -20.19 -27.89
N LEU A 698 21.65 -19.06 -28.12
CA LEU A 698 20.47 -18.99 -28.99
C LEU A 698 20.84 -18.80 -30.46
N TYR A 699 21.98 -18.15 -30.72
CA TYR A 699 22.57 -17.94 -32.03
C TYR A 699 24.04 -18.36 -32.02
N SER A 700 24.60 -18.65 -33.19
CA SER A 700 26.05 -18.79 -33.35
C SER A 700 26.77 -17.48 -33.00
N ASN A 701 28.08 -17.54 -32.70
CA ASN A 701 28.86 -16.35 -32.34
C ASN A 701 28.85 -15.24 -33.41
N ASP A 702 28.60 -15.59 -34.68
CA ASP A 702 28.45 -14.65 -35.79
C ASP A 702 27.00 -14.18 -36.03
N GLY A 703 26.03 -14.75 -35.31
CA GLY A 703 24.60 -14.42 -35.41
C GLY A 703 23.87 -14.98 -36.64
N PHE A 704 24.54 -15.70 -37.55
CA PHE A 704 23.96 -16.11 -38.83
C PHE A 704 23.27 -17.48 -38.82
N ALA A 705 23.42 -18.25 -37.74
CA ALA A 705 22.76 -19.54 -37.57
C ALA A 705 22.16 -19.67 -36.16
N THR A 706 21.24 -20.60 -36.01
CA THR A 706 20.70 -20.93 -34.69
C THR A 706 21.74 -21.67 -33.84
N GLY A 707 21.88 -21.26 -32.59
CA GLY A 707 22.78 -21.87 -31.61
C GLY A 707 22.17 -23.08 -30.89
N ILE A 708 20.85 -23.29 -31.00
CA ILE A 708 20.10 -24.26 -30.17
C ILE A 708 20.30 -25.73 -30.55
N GLN A 709 21.03 -26.01 -31.63
CA GLN A 709 21.27 -27.38 -32.11
C GLN A 709 22.46 -28.02 -31.36
N ASN A 710 22.39 -28.04 -30.03
CA ASN A 710 23.45 -28.58 -29.18
C ASN A 710 22.88 -29.36 -27.99
N GLU A 711 23.72 -30.16 -27.33
CA GLU A 711 23.32 -31.02 -26.20
C GLU A 711 22.84 -30.20 -24.99
N ALA A 712 23.47 -29.07 -24.68
CA ALA A 712 23.06 -28.20 -23.58
C ALA A 712 21.63 -27.65 -23.77
N ALA A 713 21.24 -27.34 -25.00
CA ALA A 713 19.88 -26.89 -25.32
C ALA A 713 18.86 -28.01 -25.13
N ILE A 714 19.23 -29.25 -25.48
CA ILE A 714 18.39 -30.44 -25.25
C ILE A 714 18.19 -30.65 -23.75
N GLU A 715 19.24 -30.57 -22.94
CA GLU A 715 19.14 -30.72 -21.49
C GLU A 715 18.29 -29.60 -20.85
N ALA A 716 18.44 -28.35 -21.29
CA ALA A 716 17.58 -27.26 -20.83
C ALA A 716 16.10 -27.49 -21.15
N ILE A 717 15.79 -27.90 -22.39
CA ILE A 717 14.41 -28.19 -22.81
C ILE A 717 13.85 -29.38 -22.05
N LYS A 718 14.67 -30.41 -21.83
CA LYS A 718 14.29 -31.58 -21.06
C LYS A 718 14.00 -31.20 -19.61
N PHE A 719 14.84 -30.40 -18.97
CA PHE A 719 14.58 -29.88 -17.62
C PHE A 719 13.26 -29.11 -17.55
N MET A 720 12.99 -28.22 -18.51
CA MET A 720 11.71 -27.50 -18.60
C MET A 720 10.50 -28.42 -18.79
N ALA A 721 10.65 -29.58 -19.42
CA ALA A 721 9.58 -30.56 -19.54
C ALA A 721 9.43 -31.38 -18.24
N ASP A 722 10.56 -31.88 -17.72
CA ASP A 722 10.64 -32.72 -16.53
C ASP A 722 10.17 -31.98 -15.28
N SER A 723 10.31 -30.65 -15.20
CA SER A 723 9.76 -29.82 -14.12
C SER A 723 8.27 -30.07 -13.89
N PHE A 724 7.51 -30.30 -14.97
CA PHE A 724 6.08 -30.57 -14.88
C PHE A 724 5.75 -32.06 -14.89
N THR A 725 6.43 -32.84 -15.73
CA THR A 725 6.05 -34.23 -15.99
C THR A 725 6.63 -35.22 -14.98
N ILE A 726 7.81 -34.92 -14.42
CA ILE A 726 8.52 -35.78 -13.46
C ILE A 726 8.45 -35.16 -12.08
N TYR A 727 8.83 -33.90 -11.95
CA TYR A 727 8.96 -33.22 -10.65
C TYR A 727 7.65 -32.64 -10.13
N GLY A 728 6.59 -32.65 -10.95
CA GLY A 728 5.23 -32.30 -10.51
C GLY A 728 5.06 -30.84 -10.10
N MET A 729 5.87 -29.92 -10.62
CA MET A 729 5.65 -28.48 -10.42
C MET A 729 4.34 -28.04 -11.09
N PRO A 730 3.69 -26.96 -10.62
CA PRO A 730 2.40 -26.54 -11.15
C PRO A 730 2.49 -26.11 -12.62
N LEU A 731 1.68 -26.68 -13.50
CA LEU A 731 1.60 -26.28 -14.92
C LEU A 731 1.18 -24.82 -15.10
N THR A 732 0.29 -24.36 -14.22
CA THR A 732 -0.26 -23.01 -14.23
C THR A 732 -0.38 -22.49 -12.81
N THR A 733 0.21 -21.34 -12.54
CA THR A 733 0.01 -20.55 -11.34
C THR A 733 -0.76 -19.31 -11.73
N ALA A 734 -1.98 -19.16 -11.22
CA ALA A 734 -2.85 -18.04 -11.60
C ALA A 734 -2.32 -16.72 -11.02
N ASN A 735 -1.90 -16.73 -9.76
CA ASN A 735 -1.36 -15.56 -9.09
C ASN A 735 -0.43 -15.98 -7.95
N PHE A 736 0.88 -16.01 -8.23
CA PHE A 736 1.87 -16.42 -7.24
C PHE A 736 1.90 -15.50 -6.00
N TYR A 737 1.62 -14.20 -6.15
CA TYR A 737 1.54 -13.29 -5.01
C TYR A 737 0.49 -13.75 -3.99
N GLN A 738 -0.69 -14.17 -4.45
CA GLN A 738 -1.74 -14.69 -3.57
C GLN A 738 -1.36 -16.06 -3.00
N ASP A 739 -0.79 -16.95 -3.81
CA ASP A 739 -0.39 -18.28 -3.34
C ASP A 739 0.73 -18.23 -2.28
N LEU A 740 1.67 -17.30 -2.40
CA LEU A 740 2.70 -17.05 -1.40
C LEU A 740 2.12 -16.41 -0.12
N ARG A 741 1.20 -15.44 -0.29
CA ARG A 741 0.47 -14.78 0.81
C ARG A 741 -0.27 -15.81 1.67
N TYR A 742 -0.97 -16.75 1.03
CA TYR A 742 -1.73 -17.81 1.72
C TYR A 742 -0.91 -19.05 2.10
N GLY A 743 0.37 -19.12 1.69
CA GLY A 743 1.26 -20.23 2.02
C GLY A 743 0.99 -21.52 1.23
N THR A 744 0.19 -21.48 0.16
CA THR A 744 -0.08 -22.63 -0.72
C THR A 744 1.11 -22.92 -1.64
N LEU A 745 1.80 -21.88 -2.11
CA LEU A 745 3.10 -21.94 -2.76
C LEU A 745 4.09 -21.13 -1.91
N PRO A 746 4.64 -21.71 -0.83
CA PRO A 746 5.44 -20.98 0.16
C PRO A 746 6.82 -20.58 -0.36
N ILE A 747 7.23 -21.05 -1.55
CA ILE A 747 8.49 -20.71 -2.17
C ILE A 747 8.35 -20.71 -3.70
N GLY A 748 9.07 -19.81 -4.37
CA GLY A 748 9.23 -19.86 -5.80
C GLY A 748 9.76 -18.57 -6.41
N ILE A 749 9.96 -18.59 -7.71
CA ILE A 749 10.58 -17.48 -8.43
C ILE A 749 9.49 -16.53 -8.95
N SER A 750 9.69 -15.23 -8.73
CA SER A 750 8.86 -14.16 -9.29
C SER A 750 9.68 -12.90 -9.54
N ASN A 751 9.01 -11.81 -9.91
CA ASN A 751 9.65 -10.58 -10.36
C ASN A 751 9.40 -9.37 -9.44
N PHE A 752 9.88 -8.19 -9.86
CA PHE A 752 9.77 -6.94 -9.11
C PHE A 752 8.33 -6.54 -8.76
N ASP A 753 7.36 -6.82 -9.64
CA ASP A 753 5.94 -6.54 -9.38
C ASP A 753 5.42 -7.31 -8.14
N THR A 754 5.84 -8.57 -7.98
CA THR A 754 5.50 -9.36 -6.78
C THR A 754 6.11 -8.77 -5.52
N TYR A 755 7.36 -8.29 -5.60
CA TYR A 755 8.03 -7.62 -4.49
C TYR A 755 7.25 -6.38 -4.01
N ILE A 756 6.84 -5.51 -4.95
CA ILE A 756 6.05 -4.33 -4.61
C ILE A 756 4.70 -4.73 -3.99
N LYS A 757 3.98 -5.70 -4.57
CA LYS A 757 2.70 -6.16 -4.03
C LYS A 757 2.82 -6.73 -2.62
N LEU A 758 3.87 -7.53 -2.34
CA LEU A 758 4.09 -8.05 -0.98
C LEU A 758 4.41 -6.94 0.01
N LEU A 759 5.14 -5.90 -0.40
CA LEU A 759 5.45 -4.76 0.45
C LEU A 759 4.25 -3.85 0.73
N THR A 760 3.37 -3.64 -0.26
CA THR A 760 2.33 -2.61 -0.16
C THR A 760 0.93 -3.17 0.06
N ALA A 761 0.65 -4.42 -0.33
CA ALA A 761 -0.71 -4.98 -0.35
C ALA A 761 -0.90 -6.24 0.51
N ALA A 762 0.15 -6.74 1.18
CA ALA A 762 0.10 -7.89 2.10
C ALA A 762 0.76 -7.57 3.46
N PRO A 763 0.29 -6.54 4.19
CA PRO A 763 0.91 -6.11 5.45
C PRO A 763 0.97 -7.24 6.50
N GLU A 764 0.03 -8.18 6.48
CA GLU A 764 0.01 -9.33 7.40
C GLU A 764 1.16 -10.33 7.19
N THR A 765 1.85 -10.28 6.04
CA THR A 765 3.01 -11.14 5.77
C THR A 765 4.34 -10.48 6.15
N THR A 766 4.32 -9.26 6.67
CA THR A 766 5.53 -8.50 6.98
C THR A 766 6.45 -9.28 7.93
N GLY A 767 7.72 -9.46 7.55
CA GLY A 767 8.71 -10.20 8.33
C GLY A 767 8.58 -11.73 8.26
N LEU A 768 7.50 -12.25 7.67
CA LEU A 768 7.25 -13.69 7.48
C LEU A 768 7.76 -14.20 6.13
N TRP A 769 8.16 -13.33 5.22
CA TRP A 769 8.78 -13.68 3.95
C TRP A 769 10.09 -12.94 3.74
N ASP A 770 10.89 -13.44 2.82
CA ASP A 770 12.13 -12.81 2.37
C ASP A 770 12.45 -13.25 0.93
N ILE A 771 13.54 -12.73 0.36
CA ILE A 771 14.04 -13.07 -0.97
C ILE A 771 15.41 -13.73 -0.92
N ALA A 772 15.66 -14.61 -1.89
CA ALA A 772 16.94 -15.26 -2.14
C ALA A 772 17.27 -15.18 -3.64
N LEU A 773 18.51 -15.52 -4.00
CA LEU A 773 18.94 -15.52 -5.39
C LEU A 773 18.11 -16.48 -6.25
N TYR A 774 17.96 -16.14 -7.53
CA TYR A 774 17.41 -17.06 -8.54
C TYR A 774 18.24 -18.35 -8.54
N PRO A 775 17.66 -19.58 -8.44
CA PRO A 775 18.43 -20.81 -8.27
C PRO A 775 19.41 -21.04 -9.42
N ALA A 776 20.67 -21.34 -9.09
CA ALA A 776 21.68 -21.59 -10.11
C ALA A 776 21.46 -22.93 -10.80
N THR A 777 21.72 -22.96 -12.10
CA THR A 777 22.05 -24.21 -12.80
C THR A 777 23.55 -24.44 -12.66
N VAL A 778 23.93 -25.57 -12.06
CA VAL A 778 25.33 -25.99 -11.94
C VAL A 778 25.69 -26.81 -13.18
N VAL A 779 26.53 -26.26 -14.04
CA VAL A 779 27.01 -26.99 -15.24
C VAL A 779 28.18 -27.92 -14.88
N ALA A 780 28.53 -28.83 -15.79
CA ALA A 780 29.47 -29.93 -15.53
C ALA A 780 30.88 -29.50 -15.05
N ASP A 781 31.30 -28.26 -15.30
CA ASP A 781 32.57 -27.70 -14.83
C ASP A 781 32.50 -27.04 -13.45
N GLY A 782 31.32 -27.05 -12.81
CA GLY A 782 31.05 -26.45 -11.50
C GLY A 782 30.63 -24.98 -11.54
N THR A 783 30.49 -24.37 -12.74
CA THR A 783 30.01 -23.00 -12.87
C THR A 783 28.53 -22.90 -12.48
N GLU A 784 28.20 -21.93 -11.63
CA GLU A 784 26.82 -21.60 -11.25
C GLU A 784 26.26 -20.48 -12.12
N ASN A 785 25.32 -20.80 -13.01
CA ASN A 785 24.68 -19.81 -13.87
C ASN A 785 23.33 -19.37 -13.30
N ARG A 786 23.09 -18.05 -13.23
CA ARG A 786 21.85 -17.41 -12.74
C ARG A 786 21.34 -16.33 -13.72
N TYR A 787 21.46 -16.57 -15.02
CA TYR A 787 20.87 -15.71 -16.03
C TYR A 787 19.36 -15.60 -15.80
N ALA A 788 18.88 -14.38 -15.78
CA ALA A 788 17.48 -14.00 -15.71
C ALA A 788 17.25 -12.78 -16.62
N THR A 789 16.00 -12.53 -17.01
CA THR A 789 15.66 -11.32 -17.77
C THR A 789 15.59 -10.11 -16.86
N GLY A 790 15.90 -8.91 -17.38
CA GLY A 790 15.95 -7.71 -16.54
C GLY A 790 15.52 -6.40 -17.19
N SER A 791 15.24 -6.37 -18.49
CA SER A 791 14.75 -5.15 -19.16
C SER A 791 13.23 -5.20 -19.30
N ALA A 792 12.55 -4.10 -18.95
CA ALA A 792 11.10 -3.99 -19.10
C ALA A 792 10.75 -3.02 -20.25
N GLN A 793 10.93 -1.71 -20.05
CA GLN A 793 10.59 -0.69 -21.05
C GLN A 793 11.72 0.30 -21.30
N ALA A 794 11.65 0.98 -22.44
CA ALA A 794 12.66 1.91 -22.94
C ALA A 794 12.05 3.21 -23.49
N SER A 795 12.90 4.21 -23.58
CA SER A 795 12.66 5.49 -24.24
C SER A 795 13.50 5.57 -25.51
N ILE A 796 12.92 6.04 -26.62
CA ILE A 796 13.56 6.14 -27.93
C ILE A 796 13.39 7.53 -28.52
N MET A 797 14.31 7.94 -29.39
CA MET A 797 14.24 9.16 -30.19
C MET A 797 14.29 8.81 -31.67
N PHE A 798 13.43 9.43 -32.49
CA PHE A 798 13.39 9.17 -33.92
C PHE A 798 14.47 9.95 -34.67
N ALA A 799 15.06 9.34 -35.70
CA ALA A 799 16.15 9.94 -36.48
C ALA A 799 15.74 11.19 -37.27
N ASN A 800 14.45 11.30 -37.65
CA ASN A 800 13.93 12.45 -38.41
C ASN A 800 13.41 13.59 -37.51
N THR A 801 13.68 13.56 -36.20
CA THR A 801 13.32 14.71 -35.34
C THR A 801 14.08 15.96 -35.78
N ASP A 802 13.39 17.09 -35.81
CA ASP A 802 13.99 18.41 -36.01
C ASP A 802 14.39 19.05 -34.66
N MET A 803 14.16 18.35 -33.53
CA MET A 803 14.39 18.83 -32.15
C MET A 803 15.24 17.84 -31.31
N PRO A 804 16.42 17.40 -31.80
CA PRO A 804 17.21 16.38 -31.12
C PRO A 804 17.77 16.84 -29.78
N ASP A 805 18.17 18.11 -29.65
CA ASP A 805 18.73 18.65 -28.41
C ASP A 805 17.65 18.87 -27.34
N GLU A 806 16.41 19.20 -27.74
CA GLU A 806 15.28 19.35 -26.84
C GLU A 806 14.68 18.00 -26.40
N GLY A 807 14.77 16.99 -27.27
CA GLY A 807 14.30 15.65 -26.98
C GLY A 807 15.23 14.84 -26.07
N TRP A 808 16.51 15.25 -25.98
CA TRP A 808 17.53 14.64 -25.13
C TRP A 808 17.63 15.34 -23.78
#